data_AF-A0AAW9GCN9-F1
#
_entry.id   AF-A0AAW9GCN9-F1
#
_cell.length_a   1.000
_cell.length_b   1.000
_cell.length_c   1.000
_cell.angle_alpha   90.00
_cell.angle_beta   90.00
_cell.angle_gamma   90.00
#
_symmetry.space_group_name_H-M   'P 1'
#
loop_
_entity.id
_entity.type
_entity.pdbx_description
1 polymer ?
#
loop_
_entity_poly.entity_id
_entity_poly.type
_entity_poly.pdbx_seq_one_letter_code
_entity_poly.pdbx_strand_id
1 'polypeptide(L)'
;MVLKCNDVKKIYRILGDAGLEDRSMDLKSGILEIINDNGDIVEYYVDDFRKENKDKVTFKKFWEGYEQKNNLEIQPLIVFGSWEEEQDFRDNVVAEAKSGVEKRKIKKDLESLKTCYLIQDNEIELFLEEEGINYLEYKGVNTENESGIGLVYNMSLKELYKLYNQTGSELFKDNVRLGISGSQANRLRDNFKTKFLLGLYGLNNSDDKDSEFKEKVNEYLKENNGSDNFNGYQNALGNFWFHHNGITIYSSEKFRVAEDKIIFNPLNVSVINGAQTLTHCTDIVRTITKDLKNRLGQDDLKVNNFINQLMDELKQSVKIKTIFIAVNSKLKRSITLGLNTQIPVKIEDIETKTELVDQINMKLEKKNKKICRNGEERSYGGFLLPDFVKAYLLFRDKPGTARNLNKNKLEEYLKEIDEFLDKDVESVDDFFRNMDVFDYVDKWWRKREKPEMVPEEIYAGLSSNGKFYFKSYCKDVYNDAEDENNKEEYFQGIYESFVDTFIELAAPRVIDSNMLKKDDLYKGYQESRRSLEKDTDKAIELFKEPVELVNKYEMYREHNKSKSNRSMFIKKELEEQRIKIEFRTINVTVKDTEESFSLKESFALPSKTFSQFYEIDNYPKIYDDEKVDEIFSFETSYLKKEIEKEFFLFIFIENLVGKLIGIQVIPNFNFSNLFLKAKEVYDDTIDKFKAGNADGFVKASDNKGLHIRPKAKDANDTFTFTDDSQQIKRTFWVNRETVLQIIVPHLEKFQGNIKEKQLVGA
;
A
#
# COMPACT_ATOMS: atom_id res chain seq x y z
N MET A 1 -11.83 20.57 -22.45
CA MET A 1 -12.15 20.64 -21.00
C MET A 1 -12.47 22.08 -20.66
N VAL A 2 -13.62 22.38 -20.03
CA VAL A 2 -13.93 23.77 -19.61
C VAL A 2 -14.46 23.77 -18.18
N LEU A 3 -13.58 23.52 -17.20
CA LEU A 3 -13.83 24.00 -15.84
C LEU A 3 -13.80 25.54 -15.92
N LYS A 4 -14.80 26.20 -15.34
CA LYS A 4 -14.83 27.67 -15.31
C LYS A 4 -13.70 28.18 -14.41
N CYS A 5 -13.15 29.35 -14.70
CA CYS A 5 -12.11 30.02 -13.89
C CYS A 5 -12.43 30.03 -12.37
N ASN A 6 -13.70 30.26 -12.00
CA ASN A 6 -14.14 30.19 -10.59
C ASN A 6 -14.13 28.77 -10.00
N ASP A 7 -14.40 27.73 -10.80
CA ASP A 7 -14.36 26.34 -10.35
C ASP A 7 -12.91 25.93 -10.04
N VAL A 8 -11.97 26.34 -10.89
CA VAL A 8 -10.53 26.09 -10.69
C VAL A 8 -10.03 26.75 -9.41
N LYS A 9 -10.44 27.99 -9.12
CA LYS A 9 -10.14 28.70 -7.84
C LYS A 9 -10.62 27.92 -6.62
N LYS A 10 -11.82 27.34 -6.70
CA LYS A 10 -12.38 26.53 -5.62
C LYS A 10 -11.59 25.23 -5.43
N ILE A 11 -11.22 24.56 -6.52
CA ILE A 11 -10.39 23.35 -6.49
C ILE A 11 -9.03 23.65 -5.84
N TYR A 12 -8.37 24.74 -6.22
CA TYR A 12 -7.12 25.18 -5.60
C TYR A 12 -7.24 25.39 -4.09
N ARG A 13 -8.32 26.05 -3.64
CA ARG A 13 -8.58 26.25 -2.21
C ARG A 13 -8.86 24.94 -1.46
N ILE A 14 -9.58 24.01 -2.08
CA ILE A 14 -9.87 22.68 -1.51
C ILE A 14 -8.57 21.87 -1.37
N LEU A 15 -7.64 22.04 -2.31
CA LEU A 15 -6.37 21.33 -2.35
C LEU A 15 -5.23 22.05 -1.63
N GLY A 16 -5.47 23.24 -1.06
CA GLY A 16 -4.53 23.96 -0.20
C GLY A 16 -3.46 24.76 -0.93
N ASP A 17 -3.75 25.35 -2.10
CA ASP A 17 -2.75 26.13 -2.85
C ASP A 17 -2.39 27.47 -2.16
N ALA A 18 -1.11 27.67 -1.83
CA ALA A 18 -0.61 28.89 -1.19
C ALA A 18 -0.37 30.07 -2.18
N GLY A 19 -0.37 29.85 -3.50
CA GLY A 19 0.01 30.82 -4.54
C GLY A 19 -1.15 31.37 -5.38
N LEU A 20 -2.38 31.34 -4.86
CA LEU A 20 -3.64 31.57 -5.59
C LEU A 20 -3.79 32.94 -6.29
N GLU A 21 -3.03 33.97 -5.91
CA GLU A 21 -3.27 35.36 -6.34
C GLU A 21 -2.63 35.75 -7.69
N ASP A 22 -1.61 35.03 -8.18
CA ASP A 22 -0.77 35.49 -9.31
C ASP A 22 -0.80 34.63 -10.60
N ARG A 23 -1.53 33.49 -10.64
CA ARG A 23 -1.47 32.56 -11.78
C ARG A 23 -2.56 32.80 -12.84
N SER A 24 -2.15 32.85 -14.12
CA SER A 24 -3.07 32.75 -15.27
C SER A 24 -3.56 31.31 -15.44
N MET A 25 -4.87 31.11 -15.42
CA MET A 25 -5.49 29.79 -15.48
C MET A 25 -5.57 29.25 -16.90
N ASP A 26 -4.86 28.16 -17.20
CA ASP A 26 -4.97 27.49 -18.48
C ASP A 26 -5.04 25.96 -18.32
N LEU A 27 -6.25 25.40 -18.45
CA LEU A 27 -6.55 23.96 -18.39
C LEU A 27 -6.40 23.28 -19.77
N LYS A 28 -5.39 23.68 -20.56
CA LYS A 28 -5.24 23.20 -21.94
C LYS A 28 -4.93 21.71 -22.07
N SER A 29 -4.43 21.06 -21.02
CA SER A 29 -3.95 19.67 -21.05
C SER A 29 -4.70 18.69 -20.14
N GLY A 30 -5.70 19.13 -19.37
CA GLY A 30 -6.31 18.29 -18.31
C GLY A 30 -5.37 18.04 -17.12
N ILE A 31 -4.33 18.86 -16.98
CA ILE A 31 -3.40 18.85 -15.84
C ILE A 31 -3.64 20.12 -15.01
N LEU A 32 -3.62 19.99 -13.69
CA LEU A 32 -3.72 21.07 -12.71
C LEU A 32 -2.49 21.06 -11.79
N GLU A 33 -1.73 22.15 -11.76
CA GLU A 33 -0.53 22.30 -10.93
C GLU A 33 -0.83 23.14 -9.70
N ILE A 34 -0.51 22.63 -8.51
CA ILE A 34 -0.79 23.24 -7.20
C ILE A 34 0.51 23.49 -6.45
N ILE A 35 0.67 24.65 -5.83
CA ILE A 35 1.79 24.88 -4.90
C ILE A 35 1.36 24.46 -3.49
N ASN A 36 2.01 23.44 -2.93
CA ASN A 36 1.77 23.05 -1.54
C ASN A 36 2.37 24.10 -0.56
N ASP A 37 2.09 23.96 0.73
CA ASP A 37 2.54 24.88 1.79
C ASP A 37 4.09 25.03 1.88
N ASN A 38 4.87 24.16 1.22
CA ASN A 38 6.33 24.19 1.17
C ASN A 38 6.90 24.89 -0.07
N GLY A 39 6.05 25.30 -1.02
CA GLY A 39 6.47 25.86 -2.29
C GLY A 39 6.70 24.84 -3.40
N ASP A 40 6.44 23.54 -3.16
CA ASP A 40 6.59 22.49 -4.17
C ASP A 40 5.37 22.43 -5.09
N ILE A 41 5.59 22.11 -6.37
CA ILE A 41 4.51 21.95 -7.37
C ILE A 41 4.02 20.50 -7.36
N VAL A 42 2.73 20.30 -7.11
CA VAL A 42 2.01 19.02 -7.19
C VAL A 42 1.08 19.04 -8.38
N GLU A 43 1.19 18.06 -9.26
CA GLU A 43 0.41 17.97 -10.49
C GLU A 43 -0.77 16.99 -10.35
N TYR A 44 -1.92 17.34 -10.91
CA TYR A 44 -3.12 16.49 -10.93
C TYR A 44 -3.62 16.30 -12.36
N TYR A 45 -3.93 15.06 -12.75
CA TYR A 45 -4.70 14.76 -13.95
C TYR A 45 -6.19 14.88 -13.63
N VAL A 46 -6.83 15.93 -14.13
CA VAL A 46 -8.16 16.36 -13.70
C VAL A 46 -9.20 16.15 -14.77
N ASP A 47 -10.39 15.67 -14.39
CA ASP A 47 -11.57 15.70 -15.26
C ASP A 47 -12.87 15.95 -14.49
N ASP A 48 -13.89 16.42 -15.20
CA ASP A 48 -15.16 16.90 -14.67
C ASP A 48 -16.30 15.91 -14.95
N PHE A 49 -16.73 15.21 -13.90
CA PHE A 49 -17.77 14.19 -13.95
C PHE A 49 -19.13 14.69 -13.43
N ARG A 50 -19.30 16.01 -13.26
CA ARG A 50 -20.58 16.60 -12.89
C ARG A 50 -21.67 16.24 -13.90
N LYS A 51 -22.91 16.07 -13.42
CA LYS A 51 -24.05 15.65 -14.27
C LYS A 51 -24.32 16.59 -15.44
N GLU A 52 -24.11 17.88 -15.24
CA GLU A 52 -24.30 18.98 -16.20
C GLU A 52 -23.20 19.09 -17.27
N ASN A 53 -22.07 18.40 -17.12
CA ASN A 53 -21.03 18.38 -18.15
C ASN A 53 -21.52 17.60 -19.38
N LYS A 54 -21.50 18.24 -20.56
CA LYS A 54 -21.96 17.66 -21.82
C LYS A 54 -20.91 16.77 -22.49
N ASP A 55 -19.63 16.99 -22.18
CA ASP A 55 -18.49 16.25 -22.75
C ASP A 55 -18.08 15.10 -21.83
N LYS A 56 -19.02 14.20 -21.49
CA LYS A 56 -18.77 13.13 -20.51
C LYS A 56 -17.70 12.16 -21.01
N VAL A 57 -16.54 12.17 -20.37
CA VAL A 57 -15.51 11.14 -20.49
C VAL A 57 -15.95 9.92 -19.68
N THR A 58 -15.77 8.71 -20.20
CA THR A 58 -16.06 7.50 -19.42
C THR A 58 -14.96 7.28 -18.40
N PHE A 59 -15.26 6.63 -17.25
CA PHE A 59 -14.23 6.30 -16.26
C PHE A 59 -13.04 5.58 -16.92
N LYS A 60 -13.33 4.63 -17.82
CA LYS A 60 -12.31 3.91 -18.57
C LYS A 60 -11.42 4.84 -19.40
N LYS A 61 -11.99 5.80 -20.14
CA LYS A 61 -11.20 6.75 -20.95
C LYS A 61 -10.41 7.73 -20.08
N PHE A 62 -11.00 8.19 -18.98
CA PHE A 62 -10.31 9.05 -18.02
C PHE A 62 -9.12 8.29 -17.43
N TRP A 63 -9.35 7.06 -16.97
CA TRP A 63 -8.35 6.22 -16.35
C TRP A 63 -7.26 5.81 -17.33
N GLU A 64 -7.60 5.46 -18.58
CA GLU A 64 -6.62 5.21 -19.65
C GLU A 64 -5.80 6.46 -19.98
N GLY A 65 -6.43 7.64 -20.03
CA GLY A 65 -5.74 8.91 -20.26
C GLY A 65 -4.83 9.31 -19.09
N TYR A 66 -5.25 9.02 -17.85
CA TYR A 66 -4.41 9.14 -16.67
C TYR A 66 -3.24 8.17 -16.74
N GLU A 67 -3.48 6.89 -17.00
CA GLU A 67 -2.46 5.85 -17.16
C GLU A 67 -1.45 6.19 -18.26
N GLN A 68 -1.88 6.83 -19.35
CA GLN A 68 -1.03 7.34 -20.44
C GLN A 68 -0.17 8.54 -20.06
N LYS A 69 -0.55 9.31 -19.03
CA LYS A 69 0.20 10.47 -18.53
C LYS A 69 0.91 10.19 -17.21
N ASN A 70 0.91 8.93 -16.78
CA ASN A 70 1.22 8.53 -15.42
C ASN A 70 2.74 8.58 -15.13
N ASN A 71 3.25 9.81 -14.98
CA ASN A 71 4.49 10.10 -14.27
C ASN A 71 4.24 9.97 -12.76
N LEU A 72 5.27 9.55 -12.00
CA LEU A 72 5.21 9.35 -10.54
C LEU A 72 4.74 10.57 -9.73
N GLU A 73 4.62 11.75 -10.36
CA GLU A 73 4.29 13.05 -9.78
C GLU A 73 2.85 13.53 -10.05
N ILE A 74 2.09 12.88 -10.96
CA ILE A 74 0.75 13.33 -11.37
C ILE A 74 -0.35 12.47 -10.70
N GLN A 75 -1.27 13.09 -9.97
CA GLN A 75 -2.35 12.41 -9.24
C GLN A 75 -3.70 12.45 -9.99
N PRO A 76 -4.51 11.38 -10.05
CA PRO A 76 -5.82 11.43 -10.68
C PRO A 76 -6.82 12.16 -9.77
N LEU A 77 -7.44 13.21 -10.29
CA LEU A 77 -8.46 14.00 -9.61
C LEU A 77 -9.74 14.02 -10.43
N ILE A 78 -10.84 13.57 -9.85
CA ILE A 78 -12.17 13.75 -10.47
C ILE A 78 -12.99 14.75 -9.68
N VAL A 79 -13.64 15.64 -10.42
CA VAL A 79 -14.54 16.63 -9.90
C VAL A 79 -15.99 16.13 -10.02
N PHE A 80 -16.71 16.14 -8.90
CA PHE A 80 -18.14 15.82 -8.82
C PHE A 80 -18.95 17.01 -8.30
N GLY A 81 -20.26 16.99 -8.51
CA GLY A 81 -21.16 18.03 -7.98
C GLY A 81 -21.55 17.79 -6.53
N SER A 82 -21.51 16.53 -6.09
CA SER A 82 -21.83 16.13 -4.72
C SER A 82 -21.28 14.74 -4.39
N TRP A 83 -21.29 14.39 -3.10
CA TRP A 83 -20.95 13.05 -2.62
C TRP A 83 -21.87 11.98 -3.22
N GLU A 84 -23.19 12.21 -3.27
CA GLU A 84 -24.13 11.27 -3.88
C GLU A 84 -23.81 10.97 -5.36
N GLU A 85 -23.45 12.01 -6.13
CA GLU A 85 -23.08 11.85 -7.54
C GLU A 85 -21.86 10.95 -7.73
N GLU A 86 -20.84 11.14 -6.88
CA GLU A 86 -19.68 10.27 -6.87
C GLU A 86 -20.06 8.81 -6.55
N GLN A 87 -20.89 8.59 -5.54
CA GLN A 87 -21.27 7.23 -5.15
C GLN A 87 -22.09 6.54 -6.25
N ASP A 88 -23.00 7.26 -6.91
CA ASP A 88 -23.76 6.75 -8.04
C ASP A 88 -22.85 6.42 -9.23
N PHE A 89 -21.86 7.29 -9.50
CA PHE A 89 -20.82 7.02 -10.49
C PHE A 89 -20.03 5.75 -10.16
N ARG A 90 -19.51 5.62 -8.94
CA ARG A 90 -18.74 4.43 -8.49
C ARG A 90 -19.55 3.15 -8.68
N ASP A 91 -20.82 3.17 -8.28
CA ASP A 91 -21.70 2.00 -8.42
C ASP A 91 -21.95 1.62 -9.88
N ASN A 92 -22.18 2.60 -10.75
CA ASN A 92 -22.41 2.35 -12.17
C ASN A 92 -21.16 1.77 -12.85
N VAL A 93 -19.98 2.33 -12.57
CA VAL A 93 -18.70 1.84 -13.09
C VAL A 93 -18.43 0.40 -12.63
N VAL A 94 -18.72 0.06 -11.37
CA VAL A 94 -18.57 -1.30 -10.86
C VAL A 94 -19.61 -2.26 -11.47
N ALA A 95 -20.82 -1.78 -11.76
CA ALA A 95 -21.88 -2.57 -12.38
C ALA A 95 -21.58 -2.90 -13.85
N GLU A 96 -20.92 -2.00 -14.58
CA GLU A 96 -20.50 -2.17 -15.99
C GLU A 96 -19.41 -3.25 -16.18
N ALA A 97 -18.70 -3.62 -15.11
CA ALA A 97 -17.65 -4.62 -15.13
C ALA A 97 -18.18 -6.04 -15.43
N LYS A 98 -17.57 -6.70 -16.42
CA LYS A 98 -18.03 -7.98 -17.00
C LYS A 98 -17.57 -9.21 -16.21
N SER A 99 -16.57 -9.07 -15.34
CA SER A 99 -16.04 -10.18 -14.55
C SER A 99 -15.74 -9.81 -13.09
N GLY A 100 -15.68 -10.81 -12.22
CA GLY A 100 -15.28 -10.60 -10.82
C GLY A 100 -13.84 -10.10 -10.67
N VAL A 101 -12.95 -10.42 -11.62
CA VAL A 101 -11.57 -9.89 -11.66
C VAL A 101 -11.58 -8.40 -12.01
N GLU A 102 -12.32 -8.03 -13.04
CA GLU A 102 -12.48 -6.63 -13.47
C GLU A 102 -13.16 -5.77 -12.39
N LYS A 103 -14.18 -6.30 -11.72
CA LYS A 103 -14.80 -5.65 -10.56
C LYS A 103 -13.80 -5.37 -9.44
N ARG A 104 -12.89 -6.30 -9.16
CA ARG A 104 -11.84 -6.10 -8.16
C ARG A 104 -10.81 -5.06 -8.60
N LYS A 105 -10.43 -5.07 -9.88
CA LYS A 105 -9.52 -4.07 -10.46
C LYS A 105 -10.15 -2.67 -10.37
N ILE A 106 -11.35 -2.48 -10.93
CA ILE A 106 -12.08 -1.20 -10.91
C ILE A 106 -12.29 -0.68 -9.50
N LYS A 107 -12.65 -1.54 -8.53
CA LYS A 107 -12.77 -1.11 -7.14
C LYS A 107 -11.45 -0.56 -6.59
N LYS A 108 -10.34 -1.23 -6.87
CA LYS A 108 -9.01 -0.76 -6.49
C LYS A 108 -8.64 0.56 -7.20
N ASP A 109 -8.97 0.70 -8.47
CA ASP A 109 -8.71 1.92 -9.26
C ASP A 109 -9.53 3.11 -8.72
N LEU A 110 -10.81 2.89 -8.41
CA LEU A 110 -11.68 3.87 -7.77
C LEU A 110 -11.23 4.20 -6.33
N GLU A 111 -10.63 3.26 -5.60
CA GLU A 111 -10.04 3.53 -4.29
C GLU A 111 -8.83 4.46 -4.39
N SER A 112 -8.08 4.43 -5.50
CA SER A 112 -6.98 5.37 -5.79
C SER A 112 -7.41 6.72 -6.34
N LEU A 113 -8.71 7.00 -6.44
CA LEU A 113 -9.16 8.26 -7.02
C LEU A 113 -9.20 9.39 -5.99
N LYS A 114 -8.52 10.51 -6.23
CA LYS A 114 -8.80 11.74 -5.45
C LYS A 114 -10.08 12.37 -5.97
N THR A 115 -10.98 12.77 -5.08
CA THR A 115 -12.24 13.40 -5.45
C THR A 115 -12.37 14.78 -4.85
N CYS A 116 -13.00 15.68 -5.61
CA CYS A 116 -13.30 17.04 -5.19
C CYS A 116 -14.76 17.34 -5.51
N TYR A 117 -15.50 17.88 -4.54
CA TYR A 117 -16.87 18.34 -4.75
C TYR A 117 -16.89 19.85 -4.96
N LEU A 118 -17.34 20.30 -6.12
CA LEU A 118 -17.49 21.72 -6.40
C LEU A 118 -18.76 22.26 -5.74
N ILE A 119 -18.60 22.83 -4.55
CA ILE A 119 -19.69 23.48 -3.83
C ILE A 119 -20.18 24.67 -4.66
N GLN A 120 -21.45 24.64 -5.08
CA GLN A 120 -22.03 25.66 -5.95
C GLN A 120 -22.08 27.03 -5.24
N ASP A 121 -22.43 27.05 -3.96
CA ASP A 121 -22.57 28.25 -3.14
C ASP A 121 -21.38 28.45 -2.18
N ASN A 122 -20.93 29.69 -2.01
CA ASN A 122 -19.86 30.01 -1.06
C ASN A 122 -20.33 29.93 0.41
N GLU A 123 -21.63 29.88 0.64
CA GLU A 123 -22.27 29.75 1.94
C GLU A 123 -23.35 28.68 1.87
N ILE A 124 -23.52 27.92 2.96
CA ILE A 124 -24.62 26.99 3.16
C ILE A 124 -25.53 27.54 4.25
N GLU A 125 -26.84 27.50 4.01
CA GLU A 125 -27.86 27.75 5.02
C GLU A 125 -28.38 26.41 5.54
N LEU A 126 -28.32 26.21 6.86
CA LEU A 126 -28.93 25.07 7.54
C LEU A 126 -30.08 25.55 8.40
N PHE A 127 -31.28 25.03 8.15
CA PHE A 127 -32.47 25.38 8.92
C PHE A 127 -32.46 24.71 10.30
N LEU A 128 -32.90 25.47 11.30
CA LEU A 128 -32.97 25.04 12.69
C LEU A 128 -34.38 24.55 13.00
N GLU A 129 -34.50 23.49 13.79
CA GLU A 129 -35.79 23.02 14.28
C GLU A 129 -36.36 23.97 15.35
N GLU A 130 -37.66 23.85 15.62
CA GLU A 130 -38.33 24.56 16.73
C GLU A 130 -38.11 26.08 16.70
N GLU A 131 -38.32 26.70 15.52
CA GLU A 131 -38.19 28.15 15.31
C GLU A 131 -36.80 28.71 15.69
N GLY A 132 -35.77 27.87 15.57
CA GLY A 132 -34.39 28.28 15.85
C GLY A 132 -34.08 28.49 17.33
N ILE A 133 -34.88 27.92 18.23
CA ILE A 133 -34.59 27.94 19.68
C ILE A 133 -33.20 27.38 19.95
N ASN A 134 -32.31 28.25 20.42
CA ASN A 134 -31.02 27.84 20.95
C ASN A 134 -31.20 27.31 22.37
N TYR A 135 -30.84 26.04 22.60
CA TYR A 135 -30.98 25.42 23.91
C TYR A 135 -29.87 25.82 24.89
N LEU A 136 -28.71 26.25 24.37
CA LEU A 136 -27.59 26.70 25.18
C LEU A 136 -26.59 27.55 24.36
N GLU A 137 -26.36 28.78 24.80
CA GLU A 137 -25.25 29.62 24.33
C GLU A 137 -24.13 29.62 25.38
N TYR A 138 -22.92 29.27 24.97
CA TYR A 138 -21.72 29.38 25.80
C TYR A 138 -20.74 30.37 25.19
N LYS A 139 -20.36 31.38 25.96
CA LYS A 139 -19.29 32.33 25.61
C LYS A 139 -18.05 31.99 26.43
N GLY A 140 -17.03 31.46 25.77
CA GLY A 140 -15.74 31.18 26.40
C GLY A 140 -15.05 32.47 26.81
N VAL A 141 -14.71 32.59 28.08
CA VAL A 141 -13.94 33.72 28.63
C VAL A 141 -12.47 33.32 28.60
N ASN A 142 -11.68 33.91 27.70
CA ASN A 142 -10.23 33.87 27.77
C ASN A 142 -9.69 35.31 27.75
N THR A 143 -8.77 35.61 28.66
CA THR A 143 -8.19 36.95 28.86
C THR A 143 -7.18 37.37 27.79
N GLU A 144 -6.82 36.46 26.88
CA GLU A 144 -5.89 36.73 25.79
C GLU A 144 -6.52 36.29 24.45
N ASN A 145 -7.17 37.25 23.80
CA ASN A 145 -7.62 37.27 22.40
C ASN A 145 -8.74 36.29 21.97
N GLU A 146 -9.93 36.90 21.82
CA GLU A 146 -11.20 36.42 21.23
C GLU A 146 -12.03 35.38 22.01
N SER A 147 -13.25 35.79 22.37
CA SER A 147 -14.25 34.96 23.03
C SER A 147 -14.73 33.86 22.09
N GLY A 148 -14.50 32.60 22.47
CA GLY A 148 -15.08 31.45 21.80
C GLY A 148 -16.60 31.40 21.96
N ILE A 149 -17.32 30.85 20.97
CA ILE A 149 -18.77 30.65 21.07
C ILE A 149 -19.14 29.19 20.82
N GLY A 150 -20.00 28.65 21.68
CA GLY A 150 -20.65 27.36 21.54
C GLY A 150 -22.17 27.55 21.47
N LEU A 151 -22.81 26.95 20.47
CA LEU A 151 -24.26 27.00 20.25
C LEU A 151 -24.82 25.59 20.16
N VAL A 152 -25.98 25.34 20.74
CA VAL A 152 -26.62 24.01 20.76
C VAL A 152 -28.00 24.09 20.15
N TYR A 153 -28.19 23.37 19.04
CA TYR A 153 -29.44 23.31 18.29
C TYR A 153 -29.90 21.87 18.07
N ASN A 154 -31.20 21.74 17.78
CA ASN A 154 -31.75 20.57 17.14
C ASN A 154 -31.82 20.82 15.64
N MET A 155 -31.37 19.84 14.86
CA MET A 155 -31.35 19.91 13.41
C MET A 155 -31.84 18.60 12.83
N SER A 156 -32.60 18.66 11.75
CA SER A 156 -32.99 17.45 11.04
C SER A 156 -31.79 16.83 10.32
N LEU A 157 -31.85 15.51 10.09
CA LEU A 157 -30.86 14.84 9.25
C LEU A 157 -30.84 15.44 7.84
N LYS A 158 -31.95 16.00 7.34
CA LYS A 158 -32.03 16.64 6.03
C LYS A 158 -30.99 17.76 5.86
N GLU A 159 -30.87 18.64 6.84
CA GLU A 159 -29.93 19.76 6.80
C GLU A 159 -28.47 19.29 6.94
N LEU A 160 -28.22 18.32 7.82
CA LEU A 160 -26.88 17.72 7.96
C LEU A 160 -26.48 16.91 6.72
N TYR A 161 -27.45 16.26 6.06
CA TYR A 161 -27.26 15.56 4.79
C TYR A 161 -26.87 16.54 3.69
N LYS A 162 -27.51 17.72 3.63
CA LYS A 162 -27.16 18.80 2.69
C LYS A 162 -25.69 19.20 2.85
N LEU A 163 -25.23 19.42 4.10
CA LEU A 163 -23.83 19.72 4.38
C LEU A 163 -22.91 18.61 3.91
N TYR A 164 -23.15 17.37 4.35
CA TYR A 164 -22.31 16.22 3.99
C TYR A 164 -22.29 15.96 2.49
N ASN A 165 -23.41 16.14 1.80
CA ASN A 165 -23.50 15.93 0.36
C ASN A 165 -22.65 16.94 -0.43
N GLN A 166 -22.41 18.14 0.12
CA GLN A 166 -21.55 19.16 -0.49
C GLN A 166 -20.07 18.97 -0.18
N THR A 167 -19.73 18.39 0.98
CA THR A 167 -18.34 18.34 1.47
C THR A 167 -17.73 16.94 1.46
N GLY A 168 -18.55 15.89 1.46
CA GLY A 168 -18.14 14.49 1.64
C GLY A 168 -17.21 14.28 2.84
N SER A 169 -16.20 13.42 2.68
CA SER A 169 -15.24 13.04 3.73
C SER A 169 -14.36 14.20 4.20
N GLU A 170 -14.15 15.23 3.38
CA GLU A 170 -13.40 16.45 3.77
C GLU A 170 -14.05 17.19 4.94
N LEU A 171 -15.35 16.97 5.18
CA LEU A 171 -16.01 17.48 6.38
C LEU A 171 -15.35 16.98 7.67
N PHE A 172 -14.68 15.83 7.63
CA PHE A 172 -14.05 15.20 8.78
C PHE A 172 -12.55 15.48 8.87
N LYS A 173 -12.01 16.41 8.08
CA LYS A 173 -10.57 16.75 8.05
C LYS A 173 -9.95 16.97 9.44
N ASP A 174 -10.72 17.51 10.37
CA ASP A 174 -10.27 17.80 11.73
C ASP A 174 -10.66 16.76 12.77
N ASN A 175 -11.36 15.70 12.36
CA ASN A 175 -11.70 14.59 13.23
C ASN A 175 -10.46 13.72 13.52
N VAL A 176 -10.48 13.03 14.66
CA VAL A 176 -9.43 12.05 15.03
C VAL A 176 -9.64 10.72 14.27
N ARG A 177 -10.85 10.46 13.76
CA ARG A 177 -11.19 9.27 12.96
C ARG A 177 -12.05 9.67 11.77
N LEU A 178 -11.74 9.17 10.57
CA LEU A 178 -12.56 9.38 9.36
C LEU A 178 -13.68 8.32 9.20
N GLY A 179 -13.63 7.27 10.03
CA GLY A 179 -14.57 6.17 10.10
C GLY A 179 -13.95 5.04 10.91
N ILE A 180 -14.73 4.16 11.53
CA ILE A 180 -14.18 2.91 12.07
C ILE A 180 -14.74 1.81 11.18
N SER A 181 -13.88 0.95 10.65
CA SER A 181 -14.30 -0.26 9.94
C SER A 181 -14.20 -1.46 10.88
N GLY A 182 -15.13 -2.41 10.74
CA GLY A 182 -15.15 -3.65 11.52
C GLY A 182 -16.50 -3.97 12.17
N SER A 183 -16.53 -5.05 12.96
CA SER A 183 -17.77 -5.62 13.50
C SER A 183 -18.60 -4.66 14.36
N GLN A 184 -17.94 -3.79 15.13
CA GLN A 184 -18.63 -2.80 15.96
C GLN A 184 -19.31 -1.70 15.13
N ALA A 185 -18.66 -1.24 14.06
CA ALA A 185 -19.23 -0.26 13.14
C ALA A 185 -20.41 -0.85 12.35
N ASN A 186 -20.27 -2.10 11.89
CA ASN A 186 -21.36 -2.81 11.23
C ASN A 186 -22.57 -2.96 12.15
N ARG A 187 -22.36 -3.34 13.41
CA ARG A 187 -23.45 -3.43 14.39
C ARG A 187 -24.15 -2.08 14.63
N LEU A 188 -23.40 -0.98 14.67
CA LEU A 188 -23.98 0.36 14.80
C LEU A 188 -24.81 0.73 13.57
N ARG A 189 -24.27 0.50 12.37
CA ARG A 189 -24.97 0.73 11.10
C ARG A 189 -26.24 -0.12 11.00
N ASP A 190 -26.19 -1.39 11.39
CA ASP A 190 -27.35 -2.28 11.36
C ASP A 190 -28.45 -1.80 12.31
N ASN A 191 -28.09 -1.37 13.53
CA ASN A 191 -29.03 -0.76 14.47
C ASN A 191 -29.70 0.50 13.89
N PHE A 192 -28.94 1.34 13.18
CA PHE A 192 -29.50 2.53 12.52
C PHE A 192 -30.43 2.10 11.38
N LYS A 193 -29.99 1.16 10.53
CA LYS A 193 -30.77 0.66 9.40
C LYS A 193 -32.13 0.15 9.86
N THR A 194 -32.18 -0.65 10.91
CA THR A 194 -33.43 -1.12 11.50
C THR A 194 -34.33 0.05 11.89
N LYS A 195 -33.84 1.05 12.64
CA LYS A 195 -34.65 2.23 13.01
C LYS A 195 -35.18 3.01 11.82
N PHE A 196 -34.37 3.17 10.77
CA PHE A 196 -34.76 3.88 9.56
C PHE A 196 -35.85 3.12 8.79
N LEU A 197 -35.72 1.79 8.62
CA LEU A 197 -36.73 0.96 7.98
C LEU A 197 -38.08 1.01 8.73
N LEU A 198 -38.02 0.96 10.06
CA LEU A 198 -39.20 1.04 10.92
C LEU A 198 -39.89 2.41 10.87
N GLY A 199 -39.10 3.48 10.89
CA GLY A 199 -39.62 4.84 10.72
C GLY A 199 -40.23 5.07 9.34
N LEU A 200 -39.58 4.54 8.31
CA LEU A 200 -40.06 4.59 6.93
C LEU A 200 -41.39 3.85 6.77
N TYR A 201 -41.55 2.71 7.44
CA TYR A 201 -42.83 2.00 7.52
C TYR A 201 -43.92 2.88 8.12
N GLY A 202 -43.65 3.57 9.23
CA GLY A 202 -44.58 4.49 9.86
C GLY A 202 -45.02 5.63 8.93
N LEU A 203 -44.06 6.26 8.24
CA LEU A 203 -44.32 7.33 7.28
C LEU A 203 -45.15 6.85 6.09
N ASN A 204 -44.78 5.71 5.49
CA ASN A 204 -45.48 5.13 4.34
C ASN A 204 -46.93 4.73 4.68
N ASN A 205 -47.22 4.41 5.95
CA ASN A 205 -48.54 3.99 6.42
C ASN A 205 -49.33 5.07 7.17
N SER A 206 -48.88 6.33 7.15
CA SER A 206 -49.64 7.46 7.69
C SER A 206 -50.95 7.70 6.92
N ASP A 207 -51.95 8.27 7.59
CA ASP A 207 -53.30 8.50 7.03
C ASP A 207 -53.29 9.45 5.82
N ASP A 208 -52.34 10.38 5.79
CA ASP A 208 -52.18 11.37 4.72
C ASP A 208 -51.45 10.80 3.47
N LYS A 209 -51.00 9.54 3.52
CA LYS A 209 -50.31 8.87 2.42
C LYS A 209 -51.15 7.80 1.76
N ASP A 210 -51.84 8.20 0.70
CA ASP A 210 -52.46 7.30 -0.27
C ASP A 210 -51.62 7.27 -1.57
N SER A 211 -51.20 6.07 -1.96
CA SER A 211 -50.35 5.85 -3.14
C SER A 211 -50.45 4.41 -3.61
N GLU A 212 -50.51 4.23 -4.94
CA GLU A 212 -50.45 2.90 -5.57
C GLU A 212 -49.16 2.12 -5.27
N PHE A 213 -48.11 2.81 -4.79
CA PHE A 213 -46.81 2.23 -4.46
C PHE A 213 -46.68 1.76 -3.02
N LYS A 214 -47.65 2.08 -2.15
CA LYS A 214 -47.60 1.86 -0.70
C LYS A 214 -47.32 0.40 -0.33
N GLU A 215 -48.05 -0.54 -0.95
CA GLU A 215 -47.86 -1.98 -0.70
C GLU A 215 -46.49 -2.49 -1.16
N LYS A 216 -46.00 -2.03 -2.32
CA LYS A 216 -44.66 -2.42 -2.82
C LYS A 216 -43.53 -1.95 -1.90
N VAL A 217 -43.69 -0.77 -1.28
CA VAL A 217 -42.76 -0.28 -0.25
C VAL A 217 -42.85 -1.15 1.00
N ASN A 218 -44.05 -1.48 1.47
CA ASN A 218 -44.24 -2.34 2.64
C ASN A 218 -43.59 -3.73 2.46
N GLU A 219 -43.69 -4.32 1.26
CA GLU A 219 -42.99 -5.56 0.93
C GLU A 219 -41.46 -5.42 1.03
N TYR A 220 -40.88 -4.38 0.45
CA TYR A 220 -39.44 -4.12 0.54
C TYR A 220 -38.98 -4.00 2.00
N LEU A 221 -39.77 -3.31 2.82
CA LEU A 221 -39.47 -3.10 4.23
C LEU A 221 -39.49 -4.40 5.04
N LYS A 222 -40.48 -5.28 4.79
CA LYS A 222 -40.58 -6.59 5.44
C LYS A 222 -39.37 -7.47 5.10
N GLU A 223 -39.00 -7.54 3.83
CA GLU A 223 -37.83 -8.30 3.36
C GLU A 223 -36.52 -7.82 3.99
N ASN A 224 -36.34 -6.49 4.09
CA ASN A 224 -35.08 -5.90 4.55
C ASN A 224 -34.96 -5.73 6.07
N ASN A 225 -36.08 -5.73 6.79
CA ASN A 225 -36.10 -5.69 8.25
C ASN A 225 -35.93 -7.10 8.87
N GLY A 226 -36.21 -8.16 8.10
CA GLY A 226 -36.12 -9.54 8.58
C GLY A 226 -37.19 -9.95 9.60
N SER A 227 -38.27 -9.17 9.71
CA SER A 227 -39.41 -9.39 10.61
C SER A 227 -40.67 -8.70 10.06
N ASP A 228 -41.80 -9.39 10.13
CA ASP A 228 -43.13 -8.83 9.80
C ASP A 228 -43.73 -8.00 10.94
N ASN A 229 -43.11 -8.01 12.12
CA ASN A 229 -43.62 -7.28 13.27
C ASN A 229 -43.19 -5.81 13.24
N PHE A 230 -44.11 -4.97 12.74
CA PHE A 230 -44.04 -3.51 12.78
C PHE A 230 -44.97 -2.91 13.88
N ASN A 231 -45.07 -3.51 15.08
CA ASN A 231 -45.66 -2.87 16.27
C ASN A 231 -44.73 -1.91 17.06
N GLY A 232 -45.19 -0.67 17.30
CA GLY A 232 -44.55 0.31 18.20
C GLY A 232 -43.73 1.42 17.50
N TYR A 233 -43.84 1.56 16.18
CA TYR A 233 -42.87 2.30 15.37
C TYR A 233 -43.25 3.73 14.97
N GLN A 234 -44.39 4.27 15.43
CA GLN A 234 -44.76 5.65 15.13
C GLN A 234 -43.70 6.66 15.60
N ASN A 235 -42.91 6.32 16.64
CA ASN A 235 -41.91 7.20 17.25
C ASN A 235 -40.46 6.72 17.07
N ALA A 236 -40.18 5.73 16.21
CA ALA A 236 -38.83 5.16 16.08
C ALA A 236 -37.77 6.21 15.69
N LEU A 237 -38.15 7.16 14.82
CA LEU A 237 -37.29 8.27 14.38
C LEU A 237 -37.24 9.41 15.39
N GLY A 238 -38.38 9.74 16.02
CA GLY A 238 -38.42 10.75 17.09
C GLY A 238 -37.51 10.37 18.26
N ASN A 239 -37.38 9.08 18.53
CA ASN A 239 -36.48 8.58 19.57
C ASN A 239 -35.00 8.52 19.15
N PHE A 240 -34.65 8.83 17.90
CA PHE A 240 -33.26 8.83 17.43
C PHE A 240 -32.40 9.77 18.28
N TRP A 241 -32.95 10.95 18.60
CA TRP A 241 -32.32 11.96 19.44
C TRP A 241 -31.90 11.43 20.82
N PHE A 242 -32.70 10.56 21.45
CA PHE A 242 -32.40 10.00 22.79
C PHE A 242 -31.30 8.93 22.77
N HIS A 243 -31.17 8.21 21.65
CA HIS A 243 -30.35 7.00 21.59
C HIS A 243 -28.95 7.23 20.99
N HIS A 244 -28.69 8.39 20.43
CA HIS A 244 -27.47 8.66 19.68
C HIS A 244 -26.78 9.94 20.13
N ASN A 245 -25.46 9.94 19.99
CA ASN A 245 -24.64 11.11 20.25
C ASN A 245 -24.90 12.18 19.20
N GLY A 246 -24.79 13.43 19.63
CA GLY A 246 -24.86 14.58 18.76
C GLY A 246 -23.68 14.70 17.81
N ILE A 247 -23.80 15.63 16.88
CA ILE A 247 -22.75 16.04 15.96
C ILE A 247 -22.17 17.36 16.47
N THR A 248 -20.85 17.51 16.41
CA THR A 248 -20.18 18.78 16.73
C THR A 248 -19.47 19.31 15.49
N ILE A 249 -19.90 20.48 15.03
CA ILE A 249 -19.34 21.21 13.90
C ILE A 249 -18.44 22.32 14.44
N TYR A 250 -17.17 22.25 14.09
CA TYR A 250 -16.14 23.22 14.45
C TYR A 250 -15.89 24.19 13.30
N SER A 251 -15.62 25.45 13.62
CA SER A 251 -15.14 26.47 12.70
C SER A 251 -14.07 27.32 13.40
N SER A 252 -13.09 27.80 12.63
CA SER A 252 -12.17 28.86 13.09
C SER A 252 -12.82 30.25 12.98
N GLU A 253 -13.82 30.39 12.12
CA GLU A 253 -14.60 31.60 11.90
C GLU A 253 -15.94 31.56 12.65
N LYS A 254 -16.51 32.73 12.97
CA LYS A 254 -17.83 32.83 13.61
C LYS A 254 -18.94 32.40 12.66
N PHE A 255 -19.94 31.69 13.19
CA PHE A 255 -21.16 31.37 12.47
C PHE A 255 -22.09 32.59 12.41
N ARG A 256 -22.75 32.80 11.27
CA ARG A 256 -23.84 33.78 11.16
C ARG A 256 -25.15 33.09 11.51
N VAL A 257 -25.78 33.54 12.59
CA VAL A 257 -27.07 33.00 13.06
C VAL A 257 -28.16 33.99 12.71
N ALA A 258 -29.20 33.52 12.03
CA ALA A 258 -30.47 34.21 11.85
C ALA A 258 -31.56 33.50 12.70
N GLU A 259 -32.79 33.99 12.64
CA GLU A 259 -33.89 33.53 13.50
C GLU A 259 -34.14 32.02 13.41
N ASP A 260 -34.21 31.47 12.19
CA ASP A 260 -34.56 30.07 11.92
C ASP A 260 -33.44 29.29 11.21
N LYS A 261 -32.24 29.89 11.06
CA LYS A 261 -31.14 29.29 10.29
C LYS A 261 -29.76 29.70 10.76
N ILE A 262 -28.79 28.83 10.50
CA ILE A 262 -27.36 29.10 10.65
C ILE A 262 -26.68 29.07 9.29
N ILE A 263 -25.81 30.04 9.05
CA ILE A 263 -25.18 30.30 7.75
C ILE A 263 -23.67 30.37 7.91
N PHE A 264 -22.93 29.63 7.08
CA PHE A 264 -21.47 29.58 7.10
C PHE A 264 -20.90 29.05 5.79
N ASN A 265 -19.58 29.19 5.60
CA ASN A 265 -18.89 28.56 4.48
C ASN A 265 -18.60 27.07 4.79
N PRO A 266 -19.15 26.11 4.01
CA PRO A 266 -18.96 24.69 4.26
C PRO A 266 -17.49 24.22 4.16
N LEU A 267 -16.61 24.95 3.46
CA LEU A 267 -15.18 24.64 3.39
C LEU A 267 -14.42 25.04 4.66
N ASN A 268 -14.97 25.94 5.48
CA ASN A 268 -14.31 26.46 6.68
C ASN A 268 -14.68 25.69 7.95
N VAL A 269 -15.52 24.66 7.84
CA VAL A 269 -15.99 23.88 8.98
C VAL A 269 -15.47 22.44 8.97
N SER A 270 -15.52 21.78 10.12
CA SER A 270 -15.28 20.35 10.23
C SER A 270 -16.14 19.70 11.32
N VAL A 271 -16.65 18.49 11.05
CA VAL A 271 -17.31 17.65 12.05
C VAL A 271 -16.25 16.93 12.90
N ILE A 272 -16.06 17.43 14.12
CA ILE A 272 -15.05 16.93 15.07
C ILE A 272 -15.59 15.86 16.03
N ASN A 273 -16.92 15.66 16.06
CA ASN A 273 -17.59 14.58 16.77
C ASN A 273 -18.86 14.17 16.02
N GLY A 274 -19.21 12.88 16.04
CA GLY A 274 -20.39 12.36 15.34
C GLY A 274 -20.20 12.06 13.86
N ALA A 275 -18.95 11.96 13.36
CA ALA A 275 -18.66 11.62 11.96
C ALA A 275 -19.34 10.32 11.51
N GLN A 276 -19.23 9.26 12.32
CA GLN A 276 -19.88 7.97 12.06
C GLN A 276 -21.40 8.08 12.00
N THR A 277 -22.01 8.88 12.87
CA THR A 277 -23.45 9.09 12.87
C THR A 277 -23.88 9.65 11.52
N LEU A 278 -23.17 10.68 11.05
CA LEU A 278 -23.47 11.34 9.78
C LEU A 278 -23.22 10.41 8.58
N THR A 279 -22.06 9.76 8.51
CA THR A 279 -21.71 8.83 7.42
C THR A 279 -22.66 7.64 7.34
N HIS A 280 -23.02 7.02 8.48
CA HIS A 280 -23.93 5.88 8.45
C HIS A 280 -25.36 6.29 8.11
N CYS A 281 -25.87 7.41 8.66
CA CYS A 281 -27.22 7.87 8.33
C CYS A 281 -27.34 8.21 6.84
N THR A 282 -26.34 8.91 6.29
CA THR A 282 -26.31 9.28 4.86
C THR A 282 -26.24 8.05 3.95
N ASP A 283 -25.35 7.11 4.24
CA ASP A 283 -25.21 5.84 3.51
C ASP A 283 -26.48 4.97 3.56
N ILE A 284 -27.14 4.87 4.73
CA ILE A 284 -28.40 4.11 4.88
C ILE A 284 -29.52 4.73 4.05
N VAL A 285 -29.69 6.05 4.12
CA VAL A 285 -30.71 6.77 3.35
C VAL A 285 -30.49 6.55 1.85
N ARG A 286 -29.25 6.69 1.39
CA ARG A 286 -28.89 6.44 -0.01
C ARG A 286 -29.19 5.00 -0.42
N THR A 287 -28.79 4.01 0.38
CA THR A 287 -29.01 2.59 0.12
C THR A 287 -30.51 2.29 -0.04
N ILE A 288 -31.32 2.72 0.92
CA ILE A 288 -32.78 2.53 0.88
C ILE A 288 -33.39 3.18 -0.36
N THR A 289 -33.00 4.43 -0.65
CA THR A 289 -33.49 5.17 -1.82
C THR A 289 -33.21 4.42 -3.12
N LYS A 290 -31.98 3.91 -3.28
CA LYS A 290 -31.56 3.19 -4.48
C LYS A 290 -32.29 1.86 -4.63
N ASP A 291 -32.38 1.08 -3.55
CA ASP A 291 -33.06 -0.22 -3.58
C ASP A 291 -34.55 -0.07 -3.94
N LEU A 292 -35.23 0.93 -3.37
CA LEU A 292 -36.63 1.21 -3.67
C LEU A 292 -36.81 1.63 -5.14
N LYS A 293 -35.96 2.52 -5.66
CA LYS A 293 -36.03 2.94 -7.07
C LYS A 293 -35.83 1.74 -8.01
N ASN A 294 -34.85 0.90 -7.72
CA ASN A 294 -34.58 -0.31 -8.51
C ASN A 294 -35.76 -1.29 -8.49
N ARG A 295 -36.42 -1.46 -7.34
CA ARG A 295 -37.51 -2.44 -7.16
C ARG A 295 -38.85 -1.96 -7.72
N LEU A 296 -39.16 -0.66 -7.60
CA LEU A 296 -40.44 -0.10 -8.01
C LEU A 296 -40.45 0.42 -9.47
N GLY A 297 -39.28 0.74 -10.04
CA GLY A 297 -39.13 1.22 -11.40
C GLY A 297 -38.28 2.49 -11.47
N GLN A 298 -36.99 2.34 -11.74
CA GLN A 298 -36.00 3.43 -11.66
C GLN A 298 -36.23 4.54 -12.70
N ASP A 299 -36.83 4.20 -13.85
CA ASP A 299 -37.11 5.13 -14.95
C ASP A 299 -38.50 5.79 -14.87
N ASP A 300 -39.34 5.39 -13.89
CA ASP A 300 -40.67 5.95 -13.73
C ASP A 300 -40.62 7.24 -12.90
N LEU A 301 -41.06 8.35 -13.52
CA LEU A 301 -41.05 9.68 -12.90
C LEU A 301 -41.97 9.79 -11.68
N LYS A 302 -43.12 9.08 -11.68
CA LYS A 302 -44.04 9.04 -10.53
C LYS A 302 -43.42 8.27 -9.37
N VAL A 303 -42.80 7.13 -9.65
CA VAL A 303 -42.07 6.32 -8.66
C VAL A 303 -40.95 7.15 -8.02
N ASN A 304 -40.14 7.81 -8.85
CA ASN A 304 -39.04 8.64 -8.39
C ASN A 304 -39.51 9.80 -7.51
N ASN A 305 -40.56 10.51 -7.90
CA ASN A 305 -41.13 11.60 -7.11
C ASN A 305 -41.67 11.10 -5.77
N PHE A 306 -42.39 9.99 -5.76
CA PHE A 306 -42.93 9.39 -4.55
C PHE A 306 -41.82 8.96 -3.58
N ILE A 307 -40.80 8.26 -4.07
CA ILE A 307 -39.66 7.83 -3.25
C ILE A 307 -38.89 9.04 -2.71
N ASN A 308 -38.58 10.03 -3.56
CA ASN A 308 -37.85 11.22 -3.12
C ASN A 308 -38.61 11.98 -2.02
N GLN A 309 -39.93 12.14 -2.16
CA GLN A 309 -40.77 12.77 -1.14
C GLN A 309 -40.76 11.98 0.17
N LEU A 310 -40.92 10.66 0.09
CA LEU A 310 -40.88 9.78 1.27
C LEU A 310 -39.51 9.83 1.97
N MET A 311 -38.42 9.90 1.19
CA MET A 311 -37.08 10.00 1.73
C MET A 311 -36.79 11.38 2.35
N ASP A 312 -37.34 12.44 1.79
CA ASP A 312 -37.28 13.79 2.38
C ASP A 312 -38.01 13.85 3.71
N GLU A 313 -39.20 13.26 3.82
CA GLU A 313 -39.91 13.15 5.10
C GLU A 313 -39.14 12.30 6.12
N LEU A 314 -38.49 11.21 5.68
CA LEU A 314 -37.65 10.40 6.55
C LEU A 314 -36.48 11.22 7.12
N LYS A 315 -35.75 11.93 6.25
CA LYS A 315 -34.64 12.81 6.66
C LYS A 315 -35.11 13.94 7.58
N GLN A 316 -36.29 14.51 7.32
CA GLN A 316 -36.87 15.56 8.16
C GLN A 316 -37.24 15.03 9.56
N SER A 317 -37.74 13.80 9.63
CA SER A 317 -38.24 13.19 10.89
C SER A 317 -37.12 12.78 11.86
N VAL A 318 -35.87 12.68 11.41
CA VAL A 318 -34.72 12.32 12.25
C VAL A 318 -34.10 13.58 12.85
N LYS A 319 -34.30 13.79 14.16
CA LYS A 319 -33.72 14.92 14.91
C LYS A 319 -32.34 14.56 15.50
N ILE A 320 -31.35 15.44 15.30
CA ILE A 320 -29.97 15.26 15.76
C ILE A 320 -29.54 16.48 16.59
N LYS A 321 -28.97 16.21 17.78
CA LYS A 321 -28.31 17.21 18.64
C LYS A 321 -27.09 17.75 17.88
N THR A 322 -27.07 19.03 17.56
CA THR A 322 -25.98 19.64 16.79
C THR A 322 -25.36 20.78 17.58
N ILE A 323 -24.05 20.69 17.81
CA ILE A 323 -23.27 21.68 18.54
C ILE A 323 -22.37 22.41 17.55
N PHE A 324 -22.49 23.72 17.48
CA PHE A 324 -21.60 24.58 16.68
C PHE A 324 -20.58 25.23 17.61
N ILE A 325 -19.29 25.06 17.32
CA ILE A 325 -18.18 25.63 18.10
C ILE A 325 -17.34 26.49 17.18
N ALA A 326 -17.31 27.80 17.43
CA ALA A 326 -16.40 28.73 16.76
C ALA A 326 -15.35 29.23 17.75
N VAL A 327 -14.12 28.70 17.62
CA VAL A 327 -12.99 29.04 18.48
C VAL A 327 -11.68 29.05 17.70
N ASN A 328 -10.68 29.78 18.21
CA ASN A 328 -9.34 29.84 17.64
C ASN A 328 -8.74 28.43 17.42
N SER A 329 -8.04 28.25 16.30
CA SER A 329 -7.41 26.99 15.87
C SER A 329 -6.51 26.35 16.92
N LYS A 330 -5.92 27.13 17.84
CA LYS A 330 -5.07 26.61 18.93
C LYS A 330 -5.81 25.68 19.92
N LEU A 331 -7.11 25.89 20.14
CA LEU A 331 -7.93 25.07 21.06
C LEU A 331 -8.62 23.89 20.36
N LYS A 332 -8.53 23.81 19.04
CA LYS A 332 -9.16 22.76 18.22
C LYS A 332 -8.77 21.34 18.65
N ARG A 333 -7.47 21.09 18.84
CA ARG A 333 -6.95 19.75 19.19
C ARG A 333 -7.47 19.28 20.54
N SER A 334 -7.44 20.12 21.57
CA SER A 334 -7.91 19.76 22.91
C SER A 334 -9.42 19.48 22.93
N ILE A 335 -10.21 20.26 22.18
CA ILE A 335 -11.66 20.05 22.07
C ILE A 335 -11.98 18.73 21.35
N THR A 336 -11.36 18.45 20.20
CA THR A 336 -11.60 17.20 19.47
C THR A 336 -11.26 15.97 20.33
N LEU A 337 -10.16 16.02 21.09
CA LEU A 337 -9.78 14.93 22.00
C LEU A 337 -10.78 14.74 23.14
N GLY A 338 -11.23 15.83 23.77
CA GLY A 338 -12.20 15.77 24.87
C GLY A 338 -13.57 15.22 24.44
N LEU A 339 -14.01 15.52 23.21
CA LEU A 339 -15.31 15.11 22.70
C LEU A 339 -15.37 13.65 22.22
N ASN A 340 -14.24 13.04 21.86
CA ASN A 340 -14.19 11.65 21.35
C ASN A 340 -13.92 10.60 22.45
N THR A 341 -14.16 10.93 23.72
CA THR A 341 -13.84 10.08 24.88
C THR A 341 -14.74 8.85 25.09
N GLN A 342 -15.89 8.76 24.40
CA GLN A 342 -16.87 7.67 24.61
C GLN A 342 -16.51 6.34 23.92
N ILE A 343 -15.65 6.36 22.89
CA ILE A 343 -14.92 5.17 22.41
C ILE A 343 -13.46 5.48 22.68
N PRO A 344 -12.72 4.72 23.52
CA PRO A 344 -11.34 5.05 23.89
C PRO A 344 -10.53 5.43 22.65
N VAL A 345 -10.12 6.70 22.57
CA VAL A 345 -9.20 7.15 21.54
C VAL A 345 -7.90 6.41 21.81
N LYS A 346 -7.47 5.56 20.86
CA LYS A 346 -6.24 4.83 21.05
C LYS A 346 -5.07 5.78 20.81
N ILE A 347 -3.95 5.55 21.46
CA ILE A 347 -2.76 6.43 21.32
C ILE A 347 -2.34 6.53 19.85
N GLU A 348 -2.43 5.45 19.08
CA GLU A 348 -2.16 5.50 17.64
C GLU A 348 -3.08 6.43 16.83
N ASP A 349 -4.32 6.66 17.28
CA ASP A 349 -5.25 7.60 16.64
C ASP A 349 -4.89 9.05 16.99
N ILE A 350 -4.22 9.28 18.13
CA ILE A 350 -3.76 10.60 18.58
C ILE A 350 -2.47 10.98 17.86
N GLU A 351 -1.50 10.06 17.80
CA GLU A 351 -0.18 10.30 17.24
C GLU A 351 -0.21 10.56 15.73
N THR A 352 -1.19 9.98 15.01
CA THR A 352 -1.38 10.21 13.57
C THR A 352 -1.78 11.64 13.19
N LYS A 353 -2.08 12.51 14.17
CA LYS A 353 -2.45 13.92 13.99
C LYS A 353 -1.43 14.87 14.65
N THR A 354 -0.15 14.51 14.58
CA THR A 354 0.95 15.32 15.10
C THR A 354 1.75 15.94 13.95
N GLU A 355 2.32 17.13 14.19
CA GLU A 355 3.21 17.78 13.22
C GLU A 355 4.37 16.87 12.79
N LEU A 356 4.86 16.02 13.70
CA LEU A 356 5.89 15.03 13.40
C LEU A 356 5.44 13.98 12.38
N VAL A 357 4.19 13.51 12.45
CA VAL A 357 3.65 12.57 11.44
C VAL A 357 3.42 13.29 10.11
N ASP A 358 3.00 14.56 10.13
CA ASP A 358 2.87 15.35 8.90
C ASP A 358 4.23 15.52 8.22
N GLN A 359 5.29 15.82 8.98
CA GLN A 359 6.67 15.87 8.48
C GLN A 359 7.15 14.54 7.89
N ILE A 360 6.92 13.43 8.60
CA ILE A 360 7.27 12.10 8.10
C ILE A 360 6.48 11.80 6.82
N ASN A 361 5.19 12.12 6.78
CA ASN A 361 4.36 11.90 5.59
C ASN A 361 4.87 12.68 4.38
N MET A 362 5.31 13.93 4.55
CA MET A 362 5.95 14.69 3.47
C MET A 362 7.20 13.98 2.90
N LYS A 363 8.00 13.35 3.77
CA LYS A 363 9.16 12.55 3.34
C LYS A 363 8.75 11.26 2.63
N LEU A 364 7.70 10.60 3.10
CA LEU A 364 7.18 9.35 2.56
C LEU A 364 6.46 9.52 1.21
N GLU A 365 5.79 10.67 0.99
CA GLU A 365 5.06 10.96 -0.23
C GLU A 365 5.97 10.91 -1.47
N LYS A 366 7.25 11.31 -1.33
CA LYS A 366 8.29 11.17 -2.37
C LYS A 366 8.50 9.73 -2.87
N LYS A 367 8.11 8.74 -2.07
CA LYS A 367 8.25 7.30 -2.36
C LYS A 367 6.89 6.60 -2.48
N ASN A 368 5.81 7.37 -2.70
CA ASN A 368 4.44 6.88 -2.81
C ASN A 368 3.99 6.04 -1.61
N LYS A 369 4.32 6.50 -0.39
CA LYS A 369 3.89 5.89 0.87
C LYS A 369 3.31 6.97 1.79
N LYS A 370 2.42 6.58 2.70
CA LYS A 370 1.83 7.49 3.69
C LYS A 370 1.44 6.76 4.97
N ILE A 371 1.57 7.41 6.11
CA ILE A 371 0.96 7.00 7.37
C ILE A 371 -0.47 7.53 7.39
N CYS A 372 -1.44 6.62 7.34
CA CYS A 372 -2.87 6.88 7.30
C CYS A 372 -3.51 6.77 8.68
N ARG A 373 -4.53 7.60 8.92
CA ARG A 373 -5.42 7.51 10.08
C ARG A 373 -6.31 6.29 9.99
N ASN A 374 -6.90 5.92 11.13
CA ASN A 374 -7.86 4.85 11.16
C ASN A 374 -9.16 5.28 10.43
N GLY A 375 -9.59 4.48 9.46
CA GLY A 375 -10.71 4.77 8.55
C GLY A 375 -10.39 5.71 7.39
N GLU A 376 -9.17 6.24 7.30
CA GLU A 376 -8.70 6.93 6.10
C GLU A 376 -8.52 5.90 4.98
N GLU A 377 -8.88 6.29 3.75
CA GLU A 377 -8.64 5.49 2.57
C GLU A 377 -7.13 5.27 2.41
N ARG A 378 -6.72 4.00 2.24
CA ARG A 378 -5.30 3.60 2.25
C ARG A 378 -4.75 3.30 0.86
N SER A 379 -5.38 3.86 -0.16
CA SER A 379 -4.82 3.90 -1.50
C SER A 379 -3.41 4.51 -1.46
N TYR A 380 -2.53 4.10 -2.38
CA TYR A 380 -1.15 4.59 -2.51
C TYR A 380 -0.17 4.26 -1.37
N GLY A 381 0.08 2.98 -1.12
CA GLY A 381 1.11 2.59 -0.15
C GLY A 381 0.83 3.11 1.27
N GLY A 382 -0.45 3.28 1.61
CA GLY A 382 -0.91 3.76 2.89
C GLY A 382 -0.77 2.70 3.99
N PHE A 383 -0.12 3.06 5.10
CA PHE A 383 0.09 2.20 6.26
C PHE A 383 -0.62 2.78 7.47
N LEU A 384 -1.20 1.93 8.32
CA LEU A 384 -1.52 2.37 9.66
C LEU A 384 -0.22 2.64 10.42
N LEU A 385 -0.22 3.68 11.27
CA LEU A 385 0.93 4.05 12.09
C LEU A 385 1.60 2.86 12.81
N PRO A 386 0.87 1.95 13.50
CA PRO A 386 1.50 0.80 14.14
C PRO A 386 2.19 -0.16 13.17
N ASP A 387 1.68 -0.31 11.94
CA ASP A 387 2.25 -1.23 10.97
C ASP A 387 3.50 -0.63 10.31
N PHE A 388 3.51 0.68 10.08
CA PHE A 388 4.69 1.40 9.63
C PHE A 388 5.82 1.35 10.68
N VAL A 389 5.52 1.63 11.94
CA VAL A 389 6.50 1.54 13.04
C VAL A 389 7.04 0.11 13.20
N LYS A 390 6.18 -0.91 13.05
CA LYS A 390 6.63 -2.32 13.06
C LYS A 390 7.59 -2.62 11.93
N ALA A 391 7.34 -2.13 10.72
CA ALA A 391 8.23 -2.33 9.58
C ALA A 391 9.61 -1.72 9.87
N TYR A 392 9.65 -0.50 10.43
CA TYR A 392 10.90 0.12 10.87
C TYR A 392 11.62 -0.71 11.94
N LEU A 393 10.91 -1.17 12.98
CA LEU A 393 11.49 -2.01 14.02
C LEU A 393 12.03 -3.35 13.49
N LEU A 394 11.32 -3.97 12.55
CA LEU A 394 11.77 -5.18 11.86
C LEU A 394 13.08 -4.95 11.10
N PHE A 395 13.17 -3.82 10.39
CA PHE A 395 14.38 -3.41 9.66
C PHE A 395 15.55 -3.11 10.61
N ARG A 396 15.26 -2.58 11.81
CA ARG A 396 16.23 -2.29 12.88
C ARG A 396 16.51 -3.46 13.81
N ASP A 397 16.22 -4.69 13.39
CA ASP A 397 16.52 -5.93 14.12
C ASP A 397 15.82 -6.07 15.49
N LYS A 398 14.61 -5.53 15.60
CA LYS A 398 13.78 -5.60 16.82
C LYS A 398 12.45 -6.35 16.58
N PRO A 399 12.47 -7.63 16.12
CA PRO A 399 11.25 -8.34 15.75
C PRO A 399 10.31 -8.68 16.92
N GLY A 400 10.85 -8.92 18.12
CA GLY A 400 10.07 -9.11 19.33
C GLY A 400 9.38 -7.83 19.78
N THR A 401 10.09 -6.71 19.75
CA THR A 401 9.51 -5.38 20.01
C THR A 401 8.44 -5.03 18.96
N ALA A 402 8.65 -5.33 17.68
CA ALA A 402 7.63 -5.16 16.65
C ALA A 402 6.38 -6.03 16.91
N ARG A 403 6.58 -7.29 17.30
CA ARG A 403 5.47 -8.20 17.65
C ARG A 403 4.69 -7.71 18.87
N ASN A 404 5.38 -7.20 19.88
CA ASN A 404 4.80 -6.69 21.12
C ASN A 404 4.94 -5.17 21.23
N LEU A 405 4.54 -4.46 20.16
CA LEU A 405 4.71 -3.00 20.07
C LEU A 405 4.04 -2.29 21.25
N ASN A 406 4.86 -1.61 22.07
CA ASN A 406 4.36 -0.73 23.11
C ASN A 406 3.88 0.59 22.51
N LYS A 407 2.57 0.74 22.40
CA LYS A 407 1.92 1.91 21.79
C LYS A 407 2.18 3.23 22.54
N ASN A 408 2.53 3.16 23.82
CA ASN A 408 2.88 4.36 24.60
C ASN A 408 4.23 4.97 24.17
N LYS A 409 5.01 4.26 23.35
CA LYS A 409 6.32 4.71 22.83
C LYS A 409 6.25 5.14 21.37
N LEU A 410 5.06 5.31 20.79
CA LEU A 410 4.92 5.67 19.37
C LEU A 410 5.62 7.00 19.04
N GLU A 411 5.52 8.01 19.90
CA GLU A 411 6.23 9.29 19.71
C GLU A 411 7.76 9.11 19.68
N GLU A 412 8.32 8.27 20.58
CA GLU A 412 9.76 7.96 20.59
C GLU A 412 10.19 7.32 19.27
N TYR A 413 9.44 6.32 18.79
CA TYR A 413 9.74 5.65 17.52
C TYR A 413 9.59 6.59 16.32
N LEU A 414 8.61 7.48 16.33
CA LEU A 414 8.41 8.44 15.25
C LEU A 414 9.60 9.41 15.14
N LYS A 415 10.14 9.89 16.25
CA LYS A 415 11.36 10.73 16.24
C LYS A 415 12.55 9.96 15.66
N GLU A 416 12.75 8.70 16.07
CA GLU A 416 13.82 7.86 15.50
C GLU A 416 13.65 7.63 13.98
N ILE A 417 12.41 7.49 13.52
CA ILE A 417 12.11 7.27 12.10
C ILE A 417 12.36 8.56 11.30
N ASP A 418 11.89 9.71 11.79
CA ASP A 418 12.08 10.99 11.13
C ASP A 418 13.56 11.30 10.89
N GLU A 419 14.39 11.09 11.92
CA GLU A 419 15.86 11.19 11.85
C GLU A 419 16.47 10.13 10.92
N PHE A 420 15.89 8.93 10.83
CA PHE A 420 16.37 7.88 9.93
C PHE A 420 16.10 8.20 8.46
N LEU A 421 14.93 8.79 8.16
CA LEU A 421 14.55 9.16 6.80
C LEU A 421 15.41 10.29 6.22
N ASP A 422 16.09 11.07 7.06
CA ASP A 422 17.05 12.09 6.65
C ASP A 422 18.49 11.56 6.47
N LYS A 423 18.72 10.25 6.65
CA LYS A 423 20.04 9.64 6.47
C LYS A 423 20.34 9.36 4.99
N ASP A 424 21.50 8.74 4.77
CA ASP A 424 21.95 8.23 3.48
C ASP A 424 20.84 7.53 2.69
N VAL A 425 20.71 7.94 1.42
CA VAL A 425 19.65 7.52 0.48
C VAL A 425 19.63 6.01 0.30
N GLU A 426 20.80 5.36 0.25
CA GLU A 426 20.90 3.91 0.05
C GLU A 426 20.29 3.13 1.23
N SER A 427 20.51 3.59 2.47
CA SER A 427 19.91 2.97 3.66
C SER A 427 18.39 3.10 3.72
N VAL A 428 17.85 4.23 3.25
CA VAL A 428 16.41 4.49 3.22
C VAL A 428 15.74 3.69 2.11
N ASP A 429 16.37 3.59 0.94
CA ASP A 429 15.88 2.74 -0.15
C ASP A 429 15.92 1.25 0.22
N ASP A 430 16.96 0.82 0.94
CA ASP A 430 17.05 -0.52 1.51
C ASP A 430 15.89 -0.82 2.47
N PHE A 431 15.49 0.15 3.28
CA PHE A 431 14.32 0.01 4.15
C PHE A 431 13.04 -0.22 3.34
N PHE A 432 12.78 0.59 2.32
CA PHE A 432 11.58 0.46 1.50
C PHE A 432 11.55 -0.85 0.70
N ARG A 433 12.69 -1.30 0.16
CA ARG A 433 12.80 -2.63 -0.48
C ARG A 433 12.42 -3.75 0.49
N ASN A 434 12.89 -3.67 1.73
CA ASN A 434 12.56 -4.64 2.76
C ASN A 434 11.08 -4.59 3.17
N MET A 435 10.43 -3.43 3.14
CA MET A 435 8.98 -3.35 3.36
C MET A 435 8.19 -4.19 2.34
N ASP A 436 8.61 -4.19 1.08
CA ASP A 436 7.95 -4.99 0.03
C ASP A 436 8.15 -6.50 0.25
N VAL A 437 9.33 -6.90 0.72
CA VAL A 437 9.59 -8.28 1.19
C VAL A 437 8.69 -8.62 2.38
N PHE A 438 8.53 -7.71 3.34
CA PHE A 438 7.68 -7.93 4.51
C PHE A 438 6.20 -8.08 4.15
N ASP A 439 5.71 -7.32 3.17
CA ASP A 439 4.33 -7.46 2.63
C ASP A 439 4.16 -8.81 1.90
N TYR A 440 5.15 -9.21 1.11
CA TYR A 440 5.14 -10.53 0.48
C TYR A 440 5.09 -11.66 1.52
N VAL A 441 5.91 -11.57 2.58
CA VAL A 441 5.89 -12.54 3.69
C VAL A 441 4.52 -12.60 4.35
N ASP A 442 3.79 -11.49 4.52
CA ASP A 442 2.45 -11.54 5.11
C ASP A 442 1.46 -12.37 4.29
N LYS A 443 1.56 -12.30 2.96
CA LYS A 443 0.75 -13.09 2.01
C LYS A 443 1.23 -14.54 1.97
N TRP A 444 2.53 -14.76 1.88
CA TRP A 444 3.16 -16.07 1.76
C TRP A 444 3.07 -16.90 3.04
N TRP A 445 3.16 -16.28 4.22
CA TRP A 445 3.20 -16.98 5.52
C TRP A 445 2.09 -18.01 5.64
N ARG A 446 0.86 -17.72 5.20
CA ARG A 446 -0.28 -18.65 5.31
C ARG A 446 -0.15 -19.91 4.42
N LYS A 447 0.69 -19.86 3.39
CA LYS A 447 0.93 -20.96 2.43
C LYS A 447 2.13 -21.83 2.81
N ARG A 448 2.97 -21.38 3.76
CA ARG A 448 4.20 -22.08 4.14
C ARG A 448 3.92 -23.52 4.57
N GLU A 449 4.83 -24.40 4.22
CA GLU A 449 4.77 -25.79 4.63
C GLU A 449 5.62 -26.04 5.88
N LYS A 450 5.23 -27.03 6.67
CA LYS A 450 6.02 -27.47 7.83
C LYS A 450 7.30 -28.17 7.34
N PRO A 451 8.48 -27.86 7.91
CA PRO A 451 9.70 -28.62 7.68
C PRO A 451 9.56 -30.09 8.14
N GLU A 452 9.95 -31.05 7.29
CA GLU A 452 9.67 -32.49 7.52
C GLU A 452 10.38 -33.08 8.74
N MET A 453 11.61 -32.62 9.03
CA MET A 453 12.47 -33.19 10.07
C MET A 453 12.26 -32.59 11.47
N VAL A 454 11.31 -31.66 11.64
CA VAL A 454 11.12 -30.93 12.89
C VAL A 454 9.90 -31.46 13.67
N PRO A 455 10.07 -31.97 14.90
CA PRO A 455 8.96 -32.39 15.75
C PRO A 455 7.93 -31.27 15.96
N GLU A 456 6.63 -31.61 15.93
CA GLU A 456 5.55 -30.62 16.06
C GLU A 456 5.63 -29.81 17.36
N GLU A 457 6.00 -30.46 18.46
CA GLU A 457 6.10 -29.85 19.78
C GLU A 457 7.12 -28.70 19.82
N ILE A 458 8.22 -28.82 19.08
CA ILE A 458 9.29 -27.82 19.01
C ILE A 458 8.96 -26.75 17.94
N TYR A 459 8.29 -27.16 16.86
CA TYR A 459 7.92 -26.29 15.75
C TYR A 459 6.74 -25.34 16.05
N ALA A 460 5.77 -25.78 16.87
CA ALA A 460 4.47 -25.11 17.04
C ALA A 460 4.58 -23.64 17.47
N GLY A 461 5.58 -23.29 18.29
CA GLY A 461 5.82 -21.93 18.74
C GLY A 461 6.23 -20.99 17.62
N LEU A 462 7.20 -21.39 16.80
CA LEU A 462 7.67 -20.63 15.63
C LEU A 462 6.60 -20.55 14.55
N SER A 463 5.90 -21.66 14.28
CA SER A 463 4.85 -21.66 13.27
C SER A 463 3.73 -20.69 13.65
N SER A 464 3.30 -20.68 14.91
CA SER A 464 2.18 -19.84 15.34
C SER A 464 2.56 -18.36 15.51
N ASN A 465 3.80 -18.08 15.94
CA ASN A 465 4.18 -16.75 16.43
C ASN A 465 5.45 -16.15 15.81
N GLY A 466 6.20 -16.91 15.01
CA GLY A 466 7.51 -16.55 14.50
C GLY A 466 7.52 -15.59 13.32
N LYS A 467 6.37 -15.14 12.81
CA LYS A 467 6.27 -14.33 11.57
C LYS A 467 7.14 -13.07 11.60
N PHE A 468 7.17 -12.34 12.71
CA PHE A 468 7.98 -11.11 12.82
C PHE A 468 9.47 -11.42 12.80
N TYR A 469 9.88 -12.48 13.50
CA TYR A 469 11.24 -12.98 13.50
C TYR A 469 11.68 -13.42 12.10
N PHE A 470 10.80 -14.12 11.39
CA PHE A 470 11.05 -14.53 10.02
C PHE A 470 11.19 -13.33 9.07
N LYS A 471 10.37 -12.27 9.23
CA LYS A 471 10.51 -11.04 8.44
C LYS A 471 11.89 -10.39 8.64
N SER A 472 12.34 -10.22 9.88
CA SER A 472 13.69 -9.70 10.12
C SER A 472 14.76 -10.64 9.59
N TYR A 473 14.60 -11.95 9.75
CA TYR A 473 15.54 -12.94 9.18
C TYR A 473 15.64 -12.80 7.65
N CYS A 474 14.53 -12.63 6.93
CA CYS A 474 14.52 -12.37 5.50
C CYS A 474 15.34 -11.14 5.11
N LYS A 475 15.35 -10.08 5.91
CA LYS A 475 16.19 -8.88 5.68
C LYS A 475 17.66 -9.25 5.50
N ASP A 476 18.14 -10.25 6.25
CA ASP A 476 19.56 -10.60 6.31
C ASP A 476 19.96 -11.71 5.33
N VAL A 477 19.00 -12.36 4.66
CA VAL A 477 19.24 -13.57 3.87
C VAL A 477 18.55 -13.62 2.51
N TYR A 478 17.52 -12.80 2.30
CA TYR A 478 16.81 -12.74 1.02
C TYR A 478 17.71 -12.09 -0.03
N ASN A 479 17.95 -12.79 -1.12
CA ASN A 479 18.69 -12.28 -2.26
C ASN A 479 17.79 -12.29 -3.49
N ASP A 480 17.44 -11.11 -4.00
CA ASP A 480 16.63 -10.99 -5.22
C ASP A 480 17.35 -11.57 -6.43
N ALA A 481 18.69 -11.60 -6.42
CA ALA A 481 19.51 -12.19 -7.48
C ALA A 481 19.28 -13.71 -7.62
N GLU A 482 18.92 -14.41 -6.54
CA GLU A 482 18.70 -15.87 -6.49
C GLU A 482 17.22 -16.29 -6.58
N ASP A 483 16.30 -15.32 -6.67
CA ASP A 483 14.87 -15.52 -6.88
C ASP A 483 14.60 -15.93 -8.36
N GLU A 484 15.09 -17.10 -8.78
CA GLU A 484 14.94 -17.62 -10.14
C GLU A 484 13.80 -18.65 -10.23
N ASN A 485 12.77 -18.28 -10.99
CA ASN A 485 11.61 -19.06 -11.46
C ASN A 485 10.52 -19.50 -10.45
N ASN A 486 10.82 -19.68 -9.16
CA ASN A 486 9.79 -20.05 -8.16
C ASN A 486 9.99 -19.38 -6.79
N LYS A 487 9.46 -18.15 -6.68
CA LYS A 487 9.52 -17.33 -5.45
C LYS A 487 8.94 -18.05 -4.23
N GLU A 488 7.91 -18.87 -4.39
CA GLU A 488 7.33 -19.59 -3.26
C GLU A 488 8.28 -20.67 -2.71
N GLU A 489 8.99 -21.38 -3.58
CA GLU A 489 10.01 -22.38 -3.21
C GLU A 489 11.23 -21.72 -2.56
N TYR A 490 11.67 -20.56 -3.07
CA TYR A 490 12.77 -19.80 -2.48
C TYR A 490 12.46 -19.38 -1.03
N PHE A 491 11.28 -18.79 -0.81
CA PHE A 491 10.84 -18.41 0.55
C PHE A 491 10.63 -19.63 1.46
N GLN A 492 10.20 -20.78 0.93
CA GLN A 492 10.12 -22.02 1.71
C GLN A 492 11.51 -22.48 2.16
N GLY A 493 12.53 -22.39 1.31
CA GLY A 493 13.93 -22.68 1.68
C GLY A 493 14.46 -21.73 2.77
N ILE A 494 14.19 -20.42 2.65
CA ILE A 494 14.52 -19.44 3.69
C ILE A 494 13.82 -19.79 5.01
N TYR A 495 12.56 -20.22 4.96
CA TYR A 495 11.79 -20.58 6.15
C TYR A 495 12.27 -21.85 6.83
N GLU A 496 12.65 -22.88 6.09
CA GLU A 496 13.24 -24.09 6.64
C GLU A 496 14.54 -23.77 7.39
N SER A 497 15.43 -22.98 6.78
CA SER A 497 16.67 -22.52 7.44
C SER A 497 16.38 -21.68 8.68
N PHE A 498 15.42 -20.76 8.61
CA PHE A 498 14.96 -19.99 9.76
C PHE A 498 14.49 -20.90 10.92
N VAL A 499 13.70 -21.94 10.63
CA VAL A 499 13.20 -22.86 11.66
C VAL A 499 14.36 -23.60 12.32
N ASP A 500 15.27 -24.18 11.52
CA ASP A 500 16.43 -24.91 12.02
C ASP A 500 17.31 -24.01 12.91
N THR A 501 17.70 -22.85 12.41
CA THR A 501 18.57 -21.90 13.12
C THR A 501 17.95 -21.46 14.46
N PHE A 502 16.68 -21.10 14.47
CA PHE A 502 16.06 -20.56 15.68
C PHE A 502 15.78 -21.65 16.71
N ILE A 503 15.45 -22.87 16.29
CA ILE A 503 15.32 -24.02 17.20
C ILE A 503 16.66 -24.34 17.87
N GLU A 504 17.75 -24.36 17.10
CA GLU A 504 19.09 -24.60 17.64
C GLU A 504 19.48 -23.52 18.65
N LEU A 505 19.27 -22.24 18.32
CA LEU A 505 19.55 -21.11 19.22
C LEU A 505 18.74 -21.14 20.52
N ALA A 506 17.53 -21.70 20.49
CA ALA A 506 16.66 -21.79 21.67
C ALA A 506 16.95 -23.02 22.54
N ALA A 507 17.63 -24.03 22.00
CA ALA A 507 17.88 -25.29 22.70
C ALA A 507 18.63 -25.09 24.03
N PRO A 508 18.29 -25.85 25.09
CA PRO A 508 17.35 -26.97 25.15
C PRO A 508 15.88 -26.55 25.38
N ARG A 509 15.55 -25.26 25.31
CA ARG A 509 14.18 -24.76 25.53
C ARG A 509 13.36 -24.79 24.25
N VAL A 510 12.07 -25.05 24.39
CA VAL A 510 11.12 -24.88 23.28
C VAL A 510 10.78 -23.40 23.14
N ILE A 511 10.72 -22.92 21.90
CA ILE A 511 10.35 -21.54 21.60
C ILE A 511 8.88 -21.33 21.92
N ASP A 512 8.60 -20.44 22.85
CA ASP A 512 7.24 -20.09 23.23
C ASP A 512 6.86 -18.65 22.80
N SER A 513 5.60 -18.30 23.05
CA SER A 513 5.08 -16.97 22.75
C SER A 513 5.80 -15.86 23.52
N ASN A 514 6.32 -16.12 24.73
CA ASN A 514 6.96 -15.09 25.55
C ASN A 514 8.39 -14.80 25.10
N MET A 515 9.15 -15.81 24.68
CA MET A 515 10.46 -15.63 24.04
C MET A 515 10.35 -14.72 22.83
N LEU A 516 9.38 -14.99 21.95
CA LEU A 516 9.17 -14.23 20.71
C LEU A 516 8.56 -12.82 20.96
N LYS A 517 8.26 -12.40 22.20
CA LYS A 517 7.86 -11.02 22.54
C LYS A 517 9.06 -10.13 22.90
N LYS A 518 10.24 -10.72 23.06
CA LYS A 518 11.51 -10.04 23.33
C LYS A 518 12.40 -10.16 22.12
N ASP A 519 13.49 -9.40 22.07
CA ASP A 519 14.46 -9.45 20.96
C ASP A 519 15.66 -10.36 21.24
N ASP A 520 15.73 -10.97 22.43
CA ASP A 520 16.91 -11.72 22.91
C ASP A 520 17.31 -12.87 21.98
N LEU A 521 16.34 -13.62 21.47
CA LEU A 521 16.60 -14.72 20.54
C LEU A 521 17.13 -14.21 19.19
N TYR A 522 16.66 -13.05 18.73
CA TYR A 522 17.17 -12.43 17.51
C TYR A 522 18.57 -11.85 17.72
N LYS A 523 18.85 -11.26 18.89
CA LYS A 523 20.21 -10.84 19.26
C LYS A 523 21.18 -12.03 19.26
N GLY A 524 20.76 -13.18 19.79
CA GLY A 524 21.55 -14.42 19.72
C GLY A 524 21.87 -14.82 18.28
N TYR A 525 20.90 -14.70 17.37
CA TYR A 525 21.12 -14.89 15.92
C TYR A 525 22.11 -13.86 15.34
N GLN A 526 22.02 -12.59 15.72
CA GLN A 526 22.96 -11.58 15.25
C GLN A 526 24.39 -11.82 15.78
N GLU A 527 24.52 -12.25 17.03
CA GLU A 527 25.79 -12.61 17.65
C GLU A 527 26.42 -13.83 16.97
N SER A 528 25.63 -14.87 16.67
CA SER A 528 26.11 -16.03 15.92
C SER A 528 26.54 -15.66 14.50
N ARG A 529 25.87 -14.71 13.84
CA ARG A 529 26.31 -14.20 12.54
C ARG A 529 27.54 -13.31 12.60
N ARG A 530 27.73 -12.55 13.67
CA ARG A 530 28.91 -11.71 13.88
C ARG A 530 30.16 -12.53 14.21
N SER A 531 30.01 -13.72 14.76
CA SER A 531 31.11 -14.64 15.03
C SER A 531 31.55 -15.45 13.81
N LEU A 532 30.86 -15.33 12.68
CA LEU A 532 31.31 -15.90 11.42
C LEU A 532 32.50 -15.09 10.88
N GLU A 533 33.54 -15.80 10.44
CA GLU A 533 34.75 -15.20 9.92
C GLU A 533 34.82 -15.30 8.39
N LYS A 534 35.38 -14.28 7.74
CA LYS A 534 35.68 -14.35 6.30
C LYS A 534 36.97 -15.15 6.12
N ASP A 535 36.83 -16.46 5.94
CA ASP A 535 37.93 -17.40 5.74
C ASP A 535 37.82 -18.10 4.38
N THR A 536 38.43 -17.46 3.38
CA THR A 536 38.45 -17.94 2.00
C THR A 536 39.17 -19.29 1.87
N ASP A 537 40.27 -19.49 2.59
CA ASP A 537 41.09 -20.70 2.47
C ASP A 537 40.38 -21.91 3.05
N LYS A 538 39.75 -21.74 4.22
CA LYS A 538 38.91 -22.77 4.84
C LYS A 538 37.67 -23.07 3.99
N ALA A 539 37.09 -22.05 3.34
CA ALA A 539 36.00 -22.27 2.40
C ALA A 539 36.47 -23.12 1.21
N ILE A 540 37.60 -22.77 0.59
CA ILE A 540 38.16 -23.55 -0.52
C ILE A 540 38.42 -25.00 -0.07
N GLU A 541 38.98 -25.19 1.12
CA GLU A 541 39.26 -26.52 1.68
C GLU A 541 37.99 -27.34 1.92
N LEU A 542 36.93 -26.73 2.48
CA LEU A 542 35.65 -27.38 2.70
C LEU A 542 35.09 -28.01 1.41
N PHE A 543 35.33 -27.38 0.27
CA PHE A 543 34.83 -27.83 -1.04
C PHE A 543 35.89 -28.52 -1.93
N LYS A 544 37.01 -28.99 -1.35
CA LYS A 544 38.01 -29.81 -2.07
C LYS A 544 37.62 -31.28 -2.24
N GLU A 545 36.66 -31.80 -1.46
CA GLU A 545 36.20 -33.20 -1.48
C GLU A 545 34.80 -33.34 -2.11
N PRO A 546 34.69 -33.52 -3.44
CA PRO A 546 33.42 -33.39 -4.15
C PRO A 546 32.43 -34.50 -3.80
N VAL A 547 32.91 -35.69 -3.43
CA VAL A 547 32.06 -36.87 -3.17
C VAL A 547 31.25 -36.73 -1.89
N GLU A 548 31.87 -36.24 -0.81
CA GLU A 548 31.19 -36.05 0.47
C GLU A 548 30.07 -35.00 0.34
N LEU A 549 30.38 -33.88 -0.32
CA LEU A 549 29.44 -32.81 -0.56
C LEU A 549 28.29 -33.19 -1.49
N VAL A 550 28.54 -33.98 -2.53
CA VAL A 550 27.47 -34.52 -3.38
C VAL A 550 26.54 -35.39 -2.56
N ASN A 551 27.06 -36.27 -1.70
CA ASN A 551 26.24 -37.10 -0.82
C ASN A 551 25.43 -36.27 0.18
N LYS A 552 26.05 -35.27 0.83
CA LYS A 552 25.36 -34.35 1.72
C LYS A 552 24.25 -33.58 0.99
N TYR A 553 24.51 -33.10 -0.22
CA TYR A 553 23.51 -32.41 -1.02
C TYR A 553 22.36 -33.34 -1.44
N GLU A 554 22.62 -34.57 -1.87
CA GLU A 554 21.55 -35.52 -2.24
C GLU A 554 20.73 -35.94 -1.02
N MET A 555 21.33 -36.09 0.17
CA MET A 555 20.59 -36.26 1.42
C MET A 555 19.77 -34.99 1.77
N TYR A 556 20.37 -33.81 1.57
CA TYR A 556 19.67 -32.53 1.56
C TYR A 556 18.76 -32.38 0.34
N ARG A 557 18.62 -33.34 -0.59
CA ARG A 557 17.64 -33.29 -1.68
C ARG A 557 16.42 -34.19 -1.43
N GLU A 558 16.59 -35.23 -0.63
CA GLU A 558 15.55 -36.23 -0.35
C GLU A 558 14.53 -35.85 0.75
N HIS A 559 14.90 -35.09 1.80
CA HIS A 559 14.10 -35.00 3.06
C HIS A 559 13.37 -33.65 3.44
N ASN A 560 13.16 -32.72 2.52
CA ASN A 560 12.54 -31.37 2.62
C ASN A 560 11.99 -31.07 1.21
N LYS A 561 11.05 -30.14 1.13
CA LYS A 561 10.30 -29.92 -0.11
C LYS A 561 10.84 -28.78 -0.97
N SER A 562 11.62 -27.85 -0.40
CA SER A 562 12.33 -26.75 -1.09
C SER A 562 13.68 -27.16 -1.72
N LYS A 563 13.92 -28.47 -1.78
CA LYS A 563 15.24 -29.11 -1.70
C LYS A 563 16.16 -29.03 -2.91
N SER A 564 15.78 -28.28 -3.92
CA SER A 564 16.66 -27.94 -5.03
C SER A 564 17.42 -26.62 -4.79
N ASN A 565 17.18 -25.96 -3.64
CA ASN A 565 17.81 -24.68 -3.30
C ASN A 565 19.27 -24.85 -2.87
N ARG A 566 20.12 -24.92 -3.88
CA ARG A 566 21.59 -25.03 -3.79
C ARG A 566 22.21 -23.93 -2.94
N SER A 567 21.72 -22.70 -3.04
CA SER A 567 22.28 -21.58 -2.28
C SER A 567 22.05 -21.74 -0.77
N MET A 568 20.90 -22.26 -0.35
CA MET A 568 20.65 -22.57 1.06
C MET A 568 21.52 -23.71 1.58
N PHE A 569 21.72 -24.77 0.78
CA PHE A 569 22.65 -25.85 1.13
C PHE A 569 24.07 -25.32 1.36
N ILE A 570 24.62 -24.58 0.39
CA ILE A 570 25.97 -24.03 0.50
C ILE A 570 26.11 -23.11 1.71
N LYS A 571 25.11 -22.24 1.94
CA LYS A 571 25.09 -21.37 3.11
C LYS A 571 25.17 -22.15 4.41
N LYS A 572 24.37 -23.22 4.55
CA LYS A 572 24.36 -24.07 5.74
C LYS A 572 25.72 -24.71 5.99
N GLU A 573 26.33 -25.31 4.97
CA GLU A 573 27.67 -25.93 5.09
C GLU A 573 28.75 -24.91 5.50
N LEU A 574 28.69 -23.69 4.97
CA LEU A 574 29.60 -22.59 5.34
C LEU A 574 29.39 -22.14 6.81
N GLU A 575 28.14 -21.94 7.22
CA GLU A 575 27.79 -21.48 8.57
C GLU A 575 28.15 -22.55 9.63
N GLU A 576 28.00 -23.84 9.35
CA GLU A 576 28.46 -24.95 10.21
C GLU A 576 29.98 -24.89 10.46
N GLN A 577 30.74 -24.40 9.48
CA GLN A 577 32.18 -24.17 9.60
C GLN A 577 32.55 -22.78 10.12
N ARG A 578 31.56 -21.97 10.52
CA ARG A 578 31.68 -20.57 10.95
C ARG A 578 32.27 -19.64 9.90
N ILE A 579 32.00 -19.92 8.63
CA ILE A 579 32.52 -19.16 7.49
C ILE A 579 31.42 -18.23 6.95
N LYS A 580 31.78 -16.97 6.70
CA LYS A 580 30.93 -16.01 5.97
C LYS A 580 31.67 -15.50 4.74
N ILE A 581 31.23 -15.96 3.58
CA ILE A 581 31.70 -15.52 2.28
C ILE A 581 30.52 -15.11 1.40
N GLU A 582 30.78 -14.23 0.44
CA GLU A 582 29.83 -13.94 -0.62
C GLU A 582 29.94 -14.99 -1.71
N PHE A 583 28.81 -15.53 -2.14
CA PHE A 583 28.78 -16.59 -3.13
C PHE A 583 27.52 -16.56 -3.99
N ARG A 584 27.57 -17.27 -5.12
CA ARG A 584 26.44 -17.56 -6.00
C ARG A 584 26.51 -19.01 -6.45
N THR A 585 25.36 -19.59 -6.78
CA THR A 585 25.28 -20.97 -7.28
C THR A 585 24.81 -21.00 -8.74
N ILE A 586 25.31 -21.96 -9.52
CA ILE A 586 24.82 -22.26 -10.88
C ILE A 586 24.73 -23.77 -11.09
N ASN A 587 23.93 -24.20 -12.08
CA ASN A 587 23.78 -25.60 -12.46
C ASN A 587 24.24 -25.86 -13.90
N VAL A 588 25.14 -26.82 -14.08
CA VAL A 588 25.69 -27.27 -15.35
C VAL A 588 25.35 -28.74 -15.57
N THR A 589 24.83 -29.07 -16.73
CA THR A 589 24.62 -30.46 -17.16
C THR A 589 25.75 -30.93 -18.08
N VAL A 590 26.28 -32.12 -17.82
CA VAL A 590 27.27 -32.81 -18.67
C VAL A 590 26.54 -33.71 -19.67
N LYS A 591 26.92 -33.63 -20.94
CA LYS A 591 26.42 -34.51 -22.01
C LYS A 591 27.39 -35.66 -22.24
N ASP A 592 26.94 -36.88 -21.93
CA ASP A 592 27.76 -38.11 -21.93
C ASP A 592 28.38 -38.47 -23.29
N THR A 593 27.86 -37.94 -24.40
CA THR A 593 28.27 -38.34 -25.76
C THR A 593 29.30 -37.42 -26.41
N GLU A 594 29.60 -36.25 -25.82
CA GLU A 594 30.46 -35.22 -26.46
C GLU A 594 31.45 -34.52 -25.50
N GLU A 595 31.52 -34.91 -24.22
CA GLU A 595 32.26 -34.19 -23.18
C GLU A 595 31.92 -32.68 -23.14
N SER A 596 30.68 -32.33 -23.55
CA SER A 596 30.22 -30.95 -23.63
C SER A 596 29.35 -30.58 -22.42
N PHE A 597 29.53 -29.34 -21.96
CA PHE A 597 28.78 -28.78 -20.84
C PHE A 597 27.64 -27.91 -21.35
N SER A 598 26.51 -27.91 -20.64
CA SER A 598 25.41 -27.00 -20.93
C SER A 598 24.87 -26.38 -19.65
N LEU A 599 24.71 -25.07 -19.66
CA LEU A 599 24.05 -24.32 -18.58
C LEU A 599 22.54 -24.24 -18.90
N LYS A 600 21.68 -24.28 -17.89
CA LYS A 600 20.23 -24.23 -18.12
C LYS A 600 19.73 -22.80 -18.34
N GLU A 601 20.28 -21.85 -17.59
CA GLU A 601 19.77 -20.47 -17.50
C GLU A 601 20.91 -19.47 -17.66
N SER A 602 20.57 -18.24 -18.04
CA SER A 602 21.53 -17.13 -18.03
C SER A 602 21.73 -16.65 -16.58
N PHE A 603 22.81 -15.92 -16.29
CA PHE A 603 23.12 -15.50 -14.92
C PHE A 603 22.51 -14.13 -14.63
N ALA A 604 21.53 -14.05 -13.72
CA ALA A 604 20.92 -12.77 -13.35
C ALA A 604 21.84 -11.90 -12.50
N LEU A 605 21.90 -10.61 -12.81
CA LEU A 605 22.49 -9.59 -11.94
C LEU A 605 21.41 -8.95 -11.05
N PRO A 606 21.78 -8.31 -9.93
CA PRO A 606 20.83 -7.66 -9.03
C PRO A 606 19.97 -6.62 -9.75
N SER A 607 18.71 -6.46 -9.33
CA SER A 607 17.73 -5.59 -10.01
C SER A 607 18.21 -4.13 -10.10
N LYS A 608 19.00 -3.68 -9.11
CA LYS A 608 19.62 -2.35 -9.03
C LYS A 608 20.51 -2.01 -10.23
N THR A 609 21.07 -3.02 -10.91
CA THR A 609 21.86 -2.81 -12.13
C THR A 609 21.04 -2.19 -13.25
N PHE A 610 19.73 -2.38 -13.27
CA PHE A 610 18.82 -1.78 -14.24
C PHE A 610 17.92 -0.70 -13.62
N SER A 611 17.46 -0.88 -12.37
CA SER A 611 16.55 0.08 -11.75
C SER A 611 17.15 1.47 -11.56
N GLN A 612 18.48 1.57 -11.49
CA GLN A 612 19.20 2.84 -11.46
C GLN A 612 18.83 3.81 -12.60
N PHE A 613 18.31 3.32 -13.72
CA PHE A 613 17.88 4.17 -14.85
C PHE A 613 16.54 4.87 -14.61
N TYR A 614 15.71 4.37 -13.70
CA TYR A 614 14.37 4.92 -13.43
C TYR A 614 14.07 5.23 -11.96
N GLU A 615 14.90 4.76 -11.03
CA GLU A 615 14.81 5.06 -9.58
C GLU A 615 15.75 6.22 -9.21
N ILE A 616 15.63 7.33 -9.95
CA ILE A 616 16.43 8.55 -9.75
C ILE A 616 15.54 9.80 -9.80
N ASP A 617 15.95 10.85 -9.12
CA ASP A 617 15.28 12.14 -9.16
C ASP A 617 15.20 12.69 -10.60
N ASN A 618 14.12 13.39 -10.92
CA ASN A 618 13.82 13.96 -12.25
C ASN A 618 13.62 12.94 -13.38
N TYR A 619 13.53 11.64 -13.11
CA TYR A 619 13.08 10.68 -14.12
C TYR A 619 11.59 10.90 -14.50
N PRO A 620 11.20 10.80 -15.79
CA PRO A 620 12.00 10.51 -16.98
C PRO A 620 12.64 11.75 -17.63
N LYS A 621 12.28 12.98 -17.21
CA LYS A 621 12.77 14.27 -17.76
C LYS A 621 14.30 14.39 -17.77
N ILE A 622 14.98 13.64 -16.90
CA ILE A 622 16.44 13.54 -16.87
C ILE A 622 17.02 13.15 -18.23
N TYR A 623 16.29 12.37 -19.03
CA TYR A 623 16.69 11.92 -20.37
C TYR A 623 16.59 12.99 -21.47
N ASP A 624 15.96 14.14 -21.18
CA ASP A 624 15.91 15.30 -22.07
C ASP A 624 17.11 16.25 -21.86
N ASP A 625 17.94 16.02 -20.84
CA ASP A 625 19.13 16.81 -20.54
C ASP A 625 20.30 16.45 -21.50
N GLU A 626 21.06 17.45 -21.94
CA GLU A 626 22.28 17.23 -22.72
C GLU A 626 23.38 16.48 -21.92
N LYS A 627 23.26 16.41 -20.59
CA LYS A 627 24.23 15.78 -19.67
C LYS A 627 23.86 14.38 -19.19
N VAL A 628 22.88 13.72 -19.80
CA VAL A 628 22.47 12.34 -19.44
C VAL A 628 23.66 11.38 -19.34
N ASP A 629 24.62 11.49 -20.25
CA ASP A 629 25.80 10.61 -20.29
C ASP A 629 26.80 10.88 -19.14
N GLU A 630 26.79 12.08 -18.57
CA GLU A 630 27.57 12.39 -17.36
C GLU A 630 26.91 11.79 -16.11
N ILE A 631 25.57 11.79 -16.06
CA ILE A 631 24.77 11.27 -14.95
C ILE A 631 24.81 9.74 -14.92
N PHE A 632 24.52 9.11 -16.06
CA PHE A 632 24.54 7.66 -16.22
C PHE A 632 25.90 7.21 -16.77
N SER A 633 26.98 7.63 -16.14
CA SER A 633 28.30 7.14 -16.50
C SER A 633 28.47 5.68 -16.11
N PHE A 634 28.89 4.84 -17.07
CA PHE A 634 29.21 3.43 -16.80
C PHE A 634 30.23 3.28 -15.67
N GLU A 635 31.19 4.21 -15.55
CA GLU A 635 32.29 4.15 -14.58
C GLU A 635 31.83 4.20 -13.12
N THR A 636 30.66 4.79 -12.88
CA THR A 636 30.02 4.91 -11.56
C THR A 636 28.80 4.00 -11.38
N SER A 637 28.40 3.29 -12.44
CA SER A 637 27.17 2.50 -12.50
C SER A 637 27.18 1.29 -11.56
N TYR A 638 25.99 0.85 -11.16
CA TYR A 638 25.83 -0.41 -10.42
C TYR A 638 26.24 -1.63 -11.25
N LEU A 639 26.04 -1.60 -12.57
CA LEU A 639 26.42 -2.72 -13.45
C LEU A 639 27.94 -2.94 -13.44
N LYS A 640 28.74 -1.87 -13.54
CA LYS A 640 30.20 -1.98 -13.45
C LYS A 640 30.64 -2.57 -12.11
N LYS A 641 30.09 -2.04 -11.00
CA LYS A 641 30.38 -2.55 -9.66
C LYS A 641 30.11 -4.06 -9.55
N GLU A 642 28.99 -4.52 -10.11
CA GLU A 642 28.60 -5.93 -10.04
C GLU A 642 29.43 -6.84 -10.96
N ILE A 643 29.90 -6.38 -12.13
CA ILE A 643 30.79 -7.21 -12.98
C ILE A 643 32.21 -7.32 -12.41
N GLU A 644 32.69 -6.29 -11.72
CA GLU A 644 34.03 -6.26 -11.09
C GLU A 644 34.04 -6.98 -9.72
N LYS A 645 32.86 -7.24 -9.16
CA LYS A 645 32.69 -7.86 -7.85
C LYS A 645 33.21 -9.29 -7.86
N GLU A 646 34.13 -9.60 -6.95
CA GLU A 646 34.60 -10.95 -6.70
C GLU A 646 33.69 -11.69 -5.72
N PHE A 647 33.32 -12.91 -6.08
CA PHE A 647 32.55 -13.82 -5.22
C PHE A 647 32.91 -15.28 -5.50
N PHE A 648 32.51 -16.17 -4.59
CA PHE A 648 32.62 -17.61 -4.80
C PHE A 648 31.52 -18.11 -5.73
N LEU A 649 31.89 -18.72 -6.86
CA LEU A 649 30.92 -19.39 -7.72
C LEU A 649 30.93 -20.90 -7.44
N PHE A 650 29.80 -21.40 -6.95
CA PHE A 650 29.54 -22.82 -6.74
C PHE A 650 28.81 -23.40 -7.93
N ILE A 651 29.41 -24.39 -8.58
CA ILE A 651 28.92 -25.02 -9.80
C ILE A 651 28.47 -26.42 -9.46
N PHE A 652 27.16 -26.64 -9.49
CA PHE A 652 26.56 -27.96 -9.35
C PHE A 652 26.55 -28.61 -10.71
N ILE A 653 27.18 -29.78 -10.81
CA ILE A 653 27.38 -30.48 -12.07
C ILE A 653 26.49 -31.72 -12.05
N GLU A 654 25.55 -31.79 -12.97
CA GLU A 654 24.57 -32.87 -13.10
C GLU A 654 24.77 -33.66 -14.40
N ASN A 655 24.36 -34.93 -14.41
CA ASN A 655 24.24 -35.69 -15.65
C ASN A 655 22.88 -35.43 -16.35
N LEU A 656 22.68 -36.02 -17.53
CA LEU A 656 21.44 -35.89 -18.31
C LEU A 656 20.17 -36.38 -17.60
N VAL A 657 20.31 -37.20 -16.54
CA VAL A 657 19.20 -37.72 -15.72
C VAL A 657 18.92 -36.80 -14.52
N GLY A 658 19.67 -35.71 -14.35
CA GLY A 658 19.51 -34.75 -13.25
C GLY A 658 20.07 -35.24 -11.91
N LYS A 659 20.99 -36.22 -11.94
CA LYS A 659 21.76 -36.67 -10.78
C LYS A 659 23.01 -35.82 -10.63
N LEU A 660 23.29 -35.35 -9.42
CA LEU A 660 24.50 -34.59 -9.14
C LEU A 660 25.74 -35.50 -9.21
N ILE A 661 26.73 -35.10 -9.99
CA ILE A 661 28.00 -35.82 -10.18
C ILE A 661 29.20 -35.07 -9.59
N GLY A 662 29.04 -33.78 -9.29
CA GLY A 662 30.10 -32.99 -8.65
C GLY A 662 29.63 -31.60 -8.23
N ILE A 663 30.36 -31.01 -7.28
CA ILE A 663 30.28 -29.59 -6.95
C ILE A 663 31.68 -29.02 -7.12
N GLN A 664 31.81 -28.00 -7.95
CA GLN A 664 33.06 -27.28 -8.16
C GLN A 664 32.95 -25.85 -7.63
N VAL A 665 34.07 -25.29 -7.14
CA VAL A 665 34.12 -23.93 -6.61
C VAL A 665 35.16 -23.10 -7.35
N ILE A 666 34.79 -21.87 -7.71
CA ILE A 666 35.69 -20.83 -8.22
C ILE A 666 35.70 -19.67 -7.21
N PRO A 667 36.75 -19.50 -6.40
CA PRO A 667 36.72 -18.59 -5.24
C PRO A 667 36.71 -17.10 -5.56
N ASN A 668 37.44 -16.69 -6.60
CA ASN A 668 37.58 -15.30 -7.03
C ASN A 668 36.89 -15.11 -8.39
N PHE A 669 35.66 -15.60 -8.51
CA PHE A 669 34.91 -15.47 -9.75
C PHE A 669 34.39 -14.04 -9.88
N ASN A 670 34.52 -13.46 -11.07
CA ASN A 670 33.96 -12.17 -11.45
C ASN A 670 33.72 -12.14 -12.97
N PHE A 671 33.09 -11.07 -13.44
CA PHE A 671 32.82 -10.85 -14.87
C PHE A 671 33.66 -9.69 -15.44
N SER A 672 34.82 -9.37 -14.84
CA SER A 672 35.64 -8.22 -15.24
C SER A 672 36.11 -8.30 -16.70
N ASN A 673 36.28 -9.52 -17.22
CA ASN A 673 36.59 -9.75 -18.64
C ASN A 673 35.47 -9.31 -19.60
N LEU A 674 34.26 -9.06 -19.10
CA LEU A 674 33.12 -8.53 -19.86
C LEU A 674 33.04 -7.02 -19.84
N PHE A 675 33.98 -6.30 -19.22
CA PHE A 675 33.95 -4.84 -19.07
C PHE A 675 33.50 -4.09 -20.34
N LEU A 676 34.17 -4.35 -21.48
CA LEU A 676 33.86 -3.69 -22.75
C LEU A 676 32.45 -4.02 -23.26
N LYS A 677 32.01 -5.29 -23.11
CA LYS A 677 30.68 -5.75 -23.52
C LYS A 677 29.59 -5.18 -22.62
N ALA A 678 29.85 -5.14 -21.30
CA ALA A 678 28.94 -4.58 -20.32
C ALA A 678 28.75 -3.08 -20.56
N LYS A 679 29.84 -2.34 -20.83
CA LYS A 679 29.79 -0.94 -21.23
C LYS A 679 28.97 -0.74 -22.51
N GLU A 680 29.21 -1.55 -23.54
CA GLU A 680 28.46 -1.47 -24.80
C GLU A 680 26.95 -1.67 -24.60
N VAL A 681 26.55 -2.70 -23.85
CA VAL A 681 25.12 -2.96 -23.59
C VAL A 681 24.52 -1.88 -22.66
N TYR A 682 25.29 -1.37 -21.71
CA TYR A 682 24.87 -0.28 -20.82
C TYR A 682 24.61 1.03 -21.58
N ASP A 683 25.55 1.43 -22.43
CA ASP A 683 25.43 2.61 -23.27
C ASP A 683 24.24 2.46 -24.24
N ASP A 684 24.06 1.30 -24.89
CA ASP A 684 22.87 1.02 -25.73
C ASP A 684 21.56 1.09 -24.93
N THR A 685 21.59 0.67 -23.65
CA THR A 685 20.42 0.76 -22.77
C THR A 685 20.04 2.22 -22.54
N ILE A 686 21.01 3.08 -22.22
CA ILE A 686 20.80 4.53 -22.09
C ILE A 686 20.21 5.10 -23.37
N ASP A 687 20.74 4.72 -24.54
CA ASP A 687 20.22 5.16 -25.83
C ASP A 687 18.76 4.73 -26.05
N LYS A 688 18.34 3.55 -25.57
CA LYS A 688 16.94 3.12 -25.61
C LYS A 688 16.05 3.92 -24.67
N PHE A 689 16.56 4.30 -23.49
CA PHE A 689 15.85 5.23 -22.60
C PHE A 689 15.72 6.61 -23.25
N LYS A 690 16.78 7.19 -23.82
CA LYS A 690 16.71 8.47 -24.56
C LYS A 690 15.71 8.42 -25.72
N ALA A 691 15.65 7.29 -26.43
CA ALA A 691 14.79 7.12 -27.60
C ALA A 691 13.34 6.69 -27.26
N GLY A 692 13.01 6.39 -26.00
CA GLY A 692 11.70 5.86 -25.65
C GLY A 692 11.40 4.49 -26.28
N ASN A 693 12.42 3.64 -26.49
CA ASN A 693 12.27 2.36 -27.20
C ASN A 693 12.55 1.14 -26.31
N ALA A 694 11.58 0.74 -25.49
CA ALA A 694 11.70 -0.41 -24.59
C ALA A 694 11.75 -1.78 -25.30
N ASP A 695 11.26 -1.88 -26.53
CA ASP A 695 11.32 -3.12 -27.33
C ASP A 695 12.70 -3.34 -27.95
N GLY A 696 13.51 -2.28 -28.01
CA GLY A 696 14.85 -2.26 -28.57
C GLY A 696 15.95 -2.73 -27.61
N PHE A 697 15.64 -3.04 -26.34
CA PHE A 697 16.64 -3.54 -25.41
C PHE A 697 17.31 -4.82 -25.90
N VAL A 698 18.62 -4.92 -25.68
CA VAL A 698 19.44 -6.08 -26.08
C VAL A 698 18.84 -7.38 -25.54
N LYS A 699 18.57 -8.31 -26.45
CA LYS A 699 18.03 -9.65 -26.21
C LYS A 699 19.15 -10.67 -26.14
N ALA A 700 18.89 -11.82 -25.50
CA ALA A 700 19.87 -12.90 -25.44
C ALA A 700 20.33 -13.37 -26.84
N SER A 701 19.43 -13.33 -27.83
CA SER A 701 19.70 -13.66 -29.24
C SER A 701 20.70 -12.73 -29.93
N ASP A 702 20.89 -11.51 -29.41
CA ASP A 702 21.76 -10.50 -30.04
C ASP A 702 23.25 -10.78 -29.74
N ASN A 703 23.52 -11.76 -28.86
CA ASN A 703 24.84 -12.31 -28.58
C ASN A 703 25.92 -11.27 -28.18
N LYS A 704 25.50 -10.20 -27.49
CA LYS A 704 26.39 -9.16 -26.94
C LYS A 704 27.09 -9.56 -25.63
N GLY A 705 26.84 -10.78 -25.15
CA GLY A 705 27.39 -11.33 -23.90
C GLY A 705 26.60 -10.97 -22.65
N LEU A 706 25.87 -9.86 -22.66
CA LEU A 706 24.84 -9.52 -21.68
C LEU A 706 23.53 -9.19 -22.43
N HIS A 707 22.40 -9.31 -21.74
CA HIS A 707 21.10 -8.91 -22.24
C HIS A 707 20.21 -8.38 -21.10
N ILE A 708 19.11 -7.75 -21.46
CA ILE A 708 18.11 -7.28 -20.52
C ILE A 708 16.91 -8.22 -20.57
N ARG A 709 16.45 -8.69 -19.41
CA ARG A 709 15.29 -9.59 -19.32
C ARG A 709 14.46 -9.27 -18.08
N PRO A 710 13.11 -9.41 -18.15
CA PRO A 710 12.23 -9.21 -17.00
C PRO A 710 12.65 -9.99 -15.75
N LYS A 711 12.56 -9.33 -14.60
CA LYS A 711 12.74 -9.90 -13.26
C LYS A 711 11.77 -9.24 -12.27
N ALA A 712 10.49 -9.24 -12.63
CA ALA A 712 9.40 -8.63 -11.88
C ALA A 712 8.69 -9.66 -11.00
N LYS A 713 8.11 -9.20 -9.88
CA LYS A 713 7.33 -10.05 -8.95
C LYS A 713 6.14 -10.72 -9.62
N ASP A 714 5.44 -9.98 -10.48
CA ASP A 714 4.37 -10.45 -11.34
C ASP A 714 4.21 -9.50 -12.53
N ALA A 715 3.28 -9.80 -13.44
CA ALA A 715 3.07 -9.00 -14.66
C ALA A 715 2.65 -7.55 -14.39
N ASN A 716 2.22 -7.20 -13.17
CA ASN A 716 1.87 -5.84 -12.78
C ASN A 716 3.01 -5.10 -12.07
N ASP A 717 4.11 -5.79 -11.74
CA ASP A 717 5.31 -5.16 -11.15
C ASP A 717 6.13 -4.49 -12.27
N THR A 718 5.68 -3.29 -12.59
CA THR A 718 6.04 -2.47 -13.75
C THR A 718 6.64 -1.14 -13.30
N PHE A 719 7.25 -0.41 -14.24
CA PHE A 719 7.68 0.97 -14.10
C PHE A 719 7.31 1.74 -15.37
N THR A 720 7.07 3.05 -15.24
CA THR A 720 6.84 3.93 -16.39
C THR A 720 8.15 4.12 -17.15
N PHE A 721 8.16 3.85 -18.45
CA PHE A 721 9.32 4.08 -19.32
C PHE A 721 9.34 5.52 -19.84
N THR A 722 10.40 5.91 -20.54
CA THR A 722 10.56 7.27 -21.07
C THR A 722 9.58 7.65 -22.18
N ASP A 723 8.86 6.68 -22.75
CA ASP A 723 7.75 6.88 -23.70
C ASP A 723 6.37 6.81 -23.02
N ASP A 724 6.32 6.93 -21.69
CA ASP A 724 5.14 6.78 -20.84
C ASP A 724 4.52 5.36 -20.84
N SER A 725 5.12 4.40 -21.54
CA SER A 725 4.62 3.02 -21.55
C SER A 725 4.95 2.29 -20.24
N GLN A 726 4.05 1.39 -19.80
CA GLN A 726 4.32 0.53 -18.65
C GLN A 726 5.21 -0.65 -19.05
N GLN A 727 6.42 -0.70 -18.51
CA GLN A 727 7.39 -1.75 -18.76
C GLN A 727 7.53 -2.64 -17.54
N ILE A 728 7.52 -3.95 -17.76
CA ILE A 728 7.82 -4.92 -16.70
C ILE A 728 9.23 -4.68 -16.19
N LYS A 729 9.44 -4.64 -14.87
CA LYS A 729 10.77 -4.45 -14.28
C LYS A 729 11.75 -5.50 -14.80
N ARG A 730 12.96 -5.05 -15.16
CA ARG A 730 13.99 -5.87 -15.80
C ARG A 730 15.29 -5.79 -14.99
N THR A 731 16.22 -6.68 -15.33
CA THR A 731 17.61 -6.59 -14.86
C THR A 731 18.56 -6.97 -16.00
N PHE A 732 19.86 -6.74 -15.81
CA PHE A 732 20.89 -7.28 -16.68
C PHE A 732 21.14 -8.76 -16.38
N TRP A 733 21.36 -9.53 -17.42
CA TRP A 733 21.70 -10.95 -17.36
C TRP A 733 22.96 -11.21 -18.18
N VAL A 734 23.90 -11.98 -17.64
CA VAL A 734 25.04 -12.47 -18.41
C VAL A 734 24.59 -13.68 -19.21
N ASN A 735 24.81 -13.65 -20.53
CA ASN A 735 24.35 -14.69 -21.43
C ASN A 735 24.91 -16.05 -21.02
N ARG A 736 24.07 -17.07 -21.11
CA ARG A 736 24.40 -18.46 -20.81
C ARG A 736 25.73 -18.90 -21.45
N GLU A 737 25.90 -18.64 -22.74
CA GLU A 737 27.08 -19.02 -23.52
C GLU A 737 28.34 -18.29 -23.02
N THR A 738 28.18 -17.05 -22.56
CA THR A 738 29.27 -16.23 -22.01
C THR A 738 29.70 -16.75 -20.64
N VAL A 739 28.76 -17.07 -19.76
CA VAL A 739 29.06 -17.72 -18.47
C VAL A 739 29.77 -19.04 -18.71
N LEU A 740 29.27 -19.85 -19.66
CA LEU A 740 29.85 -21.15 -20.00
C LEU A 740 31.31 -21.01 -20.47
N GLN A 741 31.61 -20.05 -21.36
CA GLN A 741 32.98 -19.78 -21.83
C GLN A 741 33.95 -19.46 -20.69
N ILE A 742 33.48 -18.78 -19.64
CA ILE A 742 34.31 -18.42 -18.48
C ILE A 742 34.57 -19.65 -17.60
N ILE A 743 33.57 -20.53 -17.42
CA ILE A 743 33.68 -21.68 -16.48
C ILE A 743 34.23 -22.96 -17.12
N VAL A 744 34.13 -23.16 -18.44
CA VAL A 744 34.58 -24.40 -19.12
C VAL A 744 36.03 -24.78 -18.79
N PRO A 745 37.02 -23.87 -18.79
CA PRO A 745 38.39 -24.21 -18.43
C PRO A 745 38.52 -24.79 -17.00
N HIS A 746 37.64 -24.36 -16.09
CA HIS A 746 37.58 -24.90 -14.73
C HIS A 746 36.94 -26.29 -14.71
N LEU A 747 35.86 -26.48 -15.48
CA LEU A 747 35.13 -27.74 -15.56
C LEU A 747 35.95 -28.87 -16.20
N GLU A 748 36.71 -28.58 -17.27
CA GLU A 748 37.59 -29.55 -17.94
C GLU A 748 38.70 -30.03 -16.99
N LYS A 749 39.32 -29.11 -16.23
CA LYS A 749 40.29 -29.45 -15.20
C LYS A 749 39.70 -30.34 -14.11
N PHE A 750 38.45 -30.09 -13.72
CA PHE A 750 37.74 -30.90 -12.73
C PHE A 750 37.48 -32.33 -13.24
N GLN A 751 37.01 -32.49 -14.48
CA GLN A 751 36.81 -33.81 -15.09
C GLN A 751 38.12 -34.60 -15.25
N GLY A 752 39.22 -33.94 -15.64
CA GLY A 752 40.54 -34.55 -15.70
C GLY A 752 40.97 -35.14 -14.35
N ASN A 753 40.80 -34.38 -13.27
CA ASN A 753 41.12 -34.83 -11.91
C ASN A 753 40.25 -36.00 -11.43
N ILE A 754 38.97 -36.04 -11.81
CA ILE A 754 38.07 -37.17 -11.48
C ILE A 754 38.52 -38.44 -12.23
N LYS A 755 38.82 -38.33 -13.52
CA LYS A 755 39.27 -39.47 -14.34
C LYS A 755 40.61 -40.04 -13.84
N GLU A 756 41.57 -39.18 -13.48
CA GLU A 756 42.85 -39.61 -12.90
C GLU A 756 42.68 -40.32 -11.55
N LYS A 757 41.84 -39.81 -10.65
CA LYS A 757 41.56 -40.47 -9.35
C LYS A 757 40.85 -41.83 -9.51
N GLN A 758 40.02 -42.00 -10.53
CA GLN A 758 39.40 -43.30 -10.86
C GLN A 758 40.39 -44.30 -11.49
N LEU A 759 41.40 -43.82 -12.22
CA LEU A 759 42.45 -44.65 -12.83
C LEU A 759 43.56 -45.06 -11.86
N VAL A 760 43.85 -44.25 -10.83
CA VAL A 760 44.88 -44.54 -9.80
C VAL A 760 44.32 -45.38 -8.63
N GLY A 761 42.99 -45.48 -8.51
CA GLY A 761 42.29 -46.31 -7.52
C GLY A 761 41.77 -47.65 -8.05
N ALA A 762 42.20 -48.09 -9.24
CA ALA A 762 41.83 -49.37 -9.86
C ALA A 762 42.97 -50.40 -9.79
#